data_AF-A0A540VQL0-F1
#
_entry.id   AF-A0A540VQL0-F1
#
_cell.length_a   1.000
_cell.length_b   1.000
_cell.length_c   1.000
_cell.angle_alpha   90.00
_cell.angle_beta   90.00
_cell.angle_gamma   90.00
#
_symmetry.space_group_name_H-M   'P 1'
#
loop_
_entity.id
_entity.type
_entity.pdbx_description
1 polymer ?
#
loop_
_entity_poly.entity_id
_entity_poly.type
_entity_poly.pdbx_seq_one_letter_code
_entity_poly.pdbx_strand_id
1 'polypeptide(L)'
;MRHIIAACALLLGAASAFPQSSRAQAPEALPALDEYVQQHCDFTESQWCRLQTSNSFEDVMWPGDIPGRAGCCHDPRRTFTDYNGMAFDGRNLYFHGGGHAGYAGNEVYRLDLAALKWERLNDPAPLTDEDFIDEECPVPAADRGIYAGHTYGSPLVTDGVLHVWSQNPKCDGHGTRGPAVYGQFDLEERAWRERTTAGHATSSSVLLGENEAVAIGQGRSPALHFYDLDRGEKVGQQGAPTGWIRFGASARTEEEFVFRDKDMLRRMRITDIGLRGDGAAELPASLGANGGVAYHPGQDAYLLWDGGQKVYAIDRDLEGGWRVYEDDGPPDFKNVFSKWRYVPAAEVVIGVGQHDQLWLFRPMEPVDPDAALGDYECSDRVPMRECPRLADQLSGGGEVELVHGVYEQCMVVKRPTVVRGNGSVITGAVCHGKAAFVSNADLELHDLACENHNVRDGNGACVRQQRGSLLLSNVEVRNSQNSVLAGDGVGDLTFDNVRVENVGGECSVRCGRAHGVYYRGEGTLTIRDSVLRAPKDEGHLVKSGAARTVIERTTLDERGGFGSRVVDAYNGGELVIRDSTIIAAQQDGNAEVIGYDYEARREHARNRIELSGGRIDCAGGPLLAGRNSLEAADIDIEAERENCR
;
A
#
# COMPACT_ATOMS: atom_id res chain seq x y z
N MET A 1 45.99 -72.89 -6.99
CA MET A 1 47.22 -72.70 -6.18
C MET A 1 47.40 -71.19 -6.05
N ARG A 2 47.14 -70.59 -4.87
CA ARG A 2 48.08 -70.41 -3.74
C ARG A 2 49.21 -69.42 -4.15
N HIS A 3 49.50 -68.27 -3.53
CA HIS A 3 49.43 -67.76 -2.14
C HIS A 3 49.46 -66.21 -2.21
N ILE A 4 48.66 -65.39 -1.50
CA ILE A 4 48.69 -64.95 -0.09
C ILE A 4 50.10 -64.75 0.50
N ILE A 5 50.53 -63.49 0.64
CA ILE A 5 51.32 -63.03 1.79
C ILE A 5 50.66 -61.76 2.33
N ALA A 6 50.24 -61.86 3.59
CA ALA A 6 49.77 -60.78 4.42
C ALA A 6 50.96 -60.04 5.04
N ALA A 7 50.86 -58.73 5.17
CA ALA A 7 51.60 -57.95 6.16
C ALA A 7 50.60 -57.02 6.86
N CYS A 8 50.26 -57.39 8.09
CA CYS A 8 49.56 -56.56 9.07
C CYS A 8 50.48 -55.42 9.50
N ALA A 9 49.98 -54.19 9.44
CA ALA A 9 50.44 -53.09 10.28
C ALA A 9 49.20 -52.40 10.87
N LEU A 10 48.92 -52.72 12.13
CA LEU A 10 48.08 -51.94 13.03
C LEU A 10 48.73 -50.56 13.22
N LEU A 11 48.05 -49.50 12.81
CA LEU A 11 48.26 -48.16 13.36
C LEU A 11 46.89 -47.51 13.57
N LEU A 12 46.43 -47.64 14.81
CA LEU A 12 45.65 -46.70 15.62
C LEU A 12 44.87 -45.62 14.87
N GLY A 13 43.54 -45.69 15.01
CA GLY A 13 42.62 -44.64 14.61
C GLY A 13 42.98 -43.31 15.25
N ALA A 14 43.28 -42.33 14.42
CA ALA A 14 42.93 -40.96 14.70
C ALA A 14 41.46 -40.82 14.28
N ALA A 15 40.55 -40.88 15.25
CA ALA A 15 39.27 -40.23 15.08
C ALA A 15 39.59 -38.76 14.83
N SER A 16 39.46 -38.32 13.58
CA SER A 16 39.34 -36.92 13.26
C SER A 16 38.15 -36.42 14.06
N ALA A 17 38.44 -35.77 15.18
CA ALA A 17 37.48 -34.95 15.87
C ALA A 17 37.06 -33.89 14.85
N PHE A 18 35.87 -34.08 14.27
CA PHE A 18 35.15 -32.98 13.66
C PHE A 18 35.17 -31.83 14.67
N PRO A 19 35.58 -30.62 14.28
CA PRO A 19 35.45 -29.48 15.17
C PRO A 19 33.98 -29.42 15.61
N GLN A 20 33.79 -29.45 16.92
CA GLN A 20 32.48 -29.27 17.52
C GLN A 20 31.91 -27.97 16.98
N SER A 21 30.69 -28.05 16.45
CA SER A 21 29.89 -26.91 16.02
C SER A 21 30.01 -25.79 17.05
N SER A 22 30.28 -24.58 16.56
CA SER A 22 30.26 -23.38 17.37
C SER A 22 28.95 -23.37 18.17
N ARG A 23 29.06 -23.36 19.50
CA ARG A 23 27.93 -23.05 20.37
C ARG A 23 27.41 -21.70 19.90
N ALA A 24 26.14 -21.61 19.53
CA ALA A 24 25.45 -20.35 19.34
C ALA A 24 25.77 -19.44 20.53
N GLN A 25 26.55 -18.39 20.29
CA GLN A 25 26.84 -17.37 21.29
C GLN A 25 25.50 -16.76 21.71
N ALA A 26 25.33 -16.49 23.01
CA ALA A 26 24.17 -15.75 23.48
C ALA A 26 24.10 -14.42 22.74
N PRO A 27 22.91 -13.94 22.35
CA PRO A 27 22.77 -12.65 21.67
C PRO A 27 23.48 -11.54 22.45
N GLU A 28 24.20 -10.68 21.75
CA GLU A 28 24.80 -9.49 22.37
C GLU A 28 23.69 -8.62 22.98
N ALA A 29 23.91 -8.09 24.17
CA ALA A 29 22.94 -7.22 24.83
C ALA A 29 22.80 -5.88 24.11
N LEU A 30 21.56 -5.40 23.93
CA LEU A 30 21.24 -4.14 23.25
C LEU A 30 20.54 -3.18 24.22
N PRO A 31 21.25 -2.65 25.23
CA PRO A 31 20.64 -2.00 26.39
C PRO A 31 19.74 -0.81 26.04
N ALA A 32 20.15 0.05 25.09
CA ALA A 32 19.31 1.19 24.70
C ALA A 32 18.05 0.76 23.94
N LEU A 33 18.14 -0.27 23.09
CA LEU A 33 16.97 -0.83 22.41
C LEU A 33 16.03 -1.51 23.40
N ASP A 34 16.56 -2.31 24.31
CA ASP A 34 15.77 -3.00 25.35
C ASP A 34 15.04 -1.99 26.24
N GLU A 35 15.73 -0.94 26.67
CA GLU A 35 15.14 0.16 27.44
C GLU A 35 14.04 0.89 26.63
N TYR A 36 14.30 1.21 25.36
CA TYR A 36 13.32 1.86 24.50
C TYR A 36 12.06 1.01 24.32
N VAL A 37 12.22 -0.29 24.05
CA VAL A 37 11.10 -1.23 23.90
C VAL A 37 10.25 -1.27 25.17
N GLN A 38 10.87 -1.29 26.35
CA GLN A 38 10.15 -1.32 27.63
C GLN A 38 9.42 -0.01 27.95
N GLN A 39 9.97 1.14 27.53
CA GLN A 39 9.42 2.46 27.87
C GLN A 39 8.42 3.01 26.85
N HIS A 40 8.54 2.62 25.57
CA HIS A 40 7.83 3.28 24.47
C HIS A 40 7.01 2.35 23.59
N CYS A 41 7.18 1.03 23.68
CA CYS A 41 6.44 0.08 22.84
C CYS A 41 5.39 -0.67 23.66
N ASP A 42 4.11 -0.39 23.42
CA ASP A 42 3.01 -1.19 23.96
C ASP A 42 2.60 -2.29 22.97
N PHE A 43 3.32 -3.41 23.02
CA PHE A 43 2.99 -4.57 22.21
C PHE A 43 1.74 -5.33 22.66
N THR A 44 1.02 -4.85 23.68
CA THR A 44 -0.29 -5.43 24.03
C THR A 44 -1.44 -4.77 23.26
N GLU A 45 -1.22 -3.56 22.72
CA GLU A 45 -2.20 -2.82 21.92
C GLU A 45 -1.93 -2.88 20.41
N SER A 46 -0.67 -3.00 19.98
CA SER A 46 -0.29 -3.11 18.57
C SER A 46 0.95 -3.97 18.39
N GLN A 47 1.03 -4.74 17.31
CA GLN A 47 2.24 -5.48 16.97
C GLN A 47 3.38 -4.59 16.46
N TRP A 48 3.11 -3.30 16.23
CA TRP A 48 4.05 -2.33 15.68
C TRP A 48 4.44 -1.24 16.68
N CYS A 49 5.71 -0.85 16.64
CA CYS A 49 6.22 0.26 17.43
C CYS A 49 7.21 1.10 16.59
N ARG A 50 6.97 2.41 16.48
CA ARG A 50 7.92 3.29 15.80
C ARG A 50 9.18 3.45 16.64
N LEU A 51 10.35 3.21 16.04
CA LEU A 51 11.63 3.38 16.70
C LEU A 51 12.14 4.81 16.51
N GLN A 52 12.51 5.45 17.61
CA GLN A 52 13.24 6.71 17.61
C GLN A 52 14.68 6.46 18.06
N THR A 53 15.59 7.23 17.49
CA THR A 53 17.02 7.13 17.77
C THR A 53 17.49 8.39 18.51
N SER A 54 18.63 8.28 19.20
CA SER A 54 19.21 9.35 20.01
C SER A 54 19.70 10.56 19.20
N ASN A 55 19.92 10.37 17.91
CA ASN A 55 20.18 11.39 16.90
C ASN A 55 19.45 11.03 15.60
N SER A 56 19.35 11.97 14.67
CA SER A 56 18.82 11.72 13.33
C SER A 56 19.92 11.28 12.36
N PHE A 57 19.54 10.69 11.23
CA PHE A 57 20.48 10.40 10.14
C PHE A 57 21.07 11.70 9.57
N GLU A 58 20.27 12.75 9.51
CA GLU A 58 20.65 14.07 9.02
C GLU A 58 21.78 14.71 9.84
N ASP A 59 21.94 14.32 11.11
CA ASP A 59 23.04 14.79 11.96
C ASP A 59 24.40 14.20 11.55
N VAL A 60 24.43 13.07 10.83
CA VAL A 60 25.66 12.35 10.46
C VAL A 60 25.90 12.26 8.95
N MET A 61 24.87 12.51 8.14
CA MET A 61 24.99 12.46 6.69
C MET A 61 26.02 13.48 6.17
N TRP A 62 26.62 13.19 5.01
CA TRP A 62 27.55 14.13 4.39
C TRP A 62 26.85 15.46 4.05
N PRO A 63 27.32 16.60 4.59
CA PRO A 63 26.53 17.83 4.61
C PRO A 63 26.68 18.70 3.35
N GLY A 64 27.55 18.34 2.40
CA GLY A 64 27.91 19.21 1.29
C GLY A 64 28.21 18.49 -0.01
N ASP A 65 28.79 19.21 -0.96
CA ASP A 65 29.20 18.62 -2.23
C ASP A 65 30.42 17.71 -2.01
N ILE A 66 30.44 16.61 -2.75
CA ILE A 66 31.60 15.72 -2.80
C ILE A 66 32.57 16.31 -3.82
N PRO A 67 33.83 16.59 -3.46
CA PRO A 67 34.80 17.13 -4.40
C PRO A 67 34.92 16.27 -5.66
N GLY A 68 34.98 16.91 -6.84
CA GLY A 68 35.01 16.23 -8.14
C GLY A 68 33.65 15.78 -8.68
N ARG A 69 32.54 16.08 -8.00
CA ARG A 69 31.18 15.68 -8.40
C ARG A 69 30.22 16.85 -8.64
N ALA A 70 30.74 18.01 -9.03
CA ALA A 70 29.95 19.22 -9.19
C ALA A 70 28.75 19.00 -10.14
N GLY A 71 27.54 19.35 -9.68
CA GLY A 71 26.33 19.36 -10.51
C GLY A 71 25.54 18.06 -10.53
N CYS A 72 25.84 17.06 -9.68
CA CYS A 72 24.90 15.98 -9.47
C CYS A 72 25.01 15.22 -8.14
N CYS A 73 23.83 14.75 -7.72
CA CYS A 73 23.65 13.54 -6.93
C CYS A 73 24.18 13.71 -5.50
N HIS A 74 23.59 14.67 -4.79
CA HIS A 74 24.10 15.17 -3.51
C HIS A 74 23.19 14.88 -2.33
N ASP A 75 22.23 13.96 -2.46
CA ASP A 75 21.30 13.67 -1.37
C ASP A 75 21.61 12.32 -0.69
N PRO A 76 22.38 12.30 0.42
CA PRO A 76 22.69 11.07 1.15
C PRO A 76 21.46 10.26 1.58
N ARG A 77 20.27 10.87 1.71
CA ARG A 77 19.03 10.15 2.06
C ARG A 77 18.68 9.08 1.02
N ARG A 78 19.20 9.21 -0.20
CA ARG A 78 19.06 8.24 -1.30
C ARG A 78 19.78 6.92 -1.07
N THR A 79 20.71 6.87 -0.11
CA THR A 79 21.31 5.61 0.38
C THR A 79 20.25 4.64 0.89
N PHE A 80 19.06 5.11 1.30
CA PHE A 80 17.96 4.23 1.72
C PHE A 80 16.95 3.92 0.60
N THR A 81 16.68 4.90 -0.28
CA THR A 81 15.49 4.85 -1.16
C THR A 81 15.76 4.34 -2.56
N ASP A 82 16.97 4.50 -3.08
CA ASP A 82 17.25 4.23 -4.49
C ASP A 82 17.67 2.78 -4.70
N TYR A 83 16.75 1.87 -4.35
CA TYR A 83 16.91 0.41 -4.50
C TYR A 83 18.06 -0.17 -3.67
N ASN A 84 18.21 0.29 -2.44
CA ASN A 84 19.29 -0.11 -1.55
C ASN A 84 18.77 -0.87 -0.33
N GLY A 85 19.49 -1.91 0.07
CA GLY A 85 19.22 -2.70 1.27
C GLY A 85 20.18 -2.38 2.41
N MET A 86 20.33 -3.34 3.33
CA MET A 86 21.22 -3.22 4.48
C MET A 86 21.85 -4.55 4.85
N ALA A 87 23.00 -4.48 5.51
CA ALA A 87 23.57 -5.60 6.24
C ALA A 87 23.24 -5.48 7.74
N PHE A 88 23.24 -6.59 8.46
CA PHE A 88 22.96 -6.65 9.90
C PHE A 88 23.82 -7.74 10.55
N ASP A 89 24.54 -7.41 11.61
CA ASP A 89 25.45 -8.31 12.34
C ASP A 89 24.86 -8.84 13.67
N GLY A 90 23.61 -8.48 14.00
CA GLY A 90 23.00 -8.76 15.31
C GLY A 90 22.93 -7.55 16.24
N ARG A 91 23.75 -6.51 16.00
CA ARG A 91 23.82 -5.28 16.78
C ARG A 91 23.67 -4.01 15.95
N ASN A 92 24.29 -3.97 14.79
CA ASN A 92 24.44 -2.81 13.93
C ASN A 92 23.75 -3.07 12.59
N LEU A 93 23.04 -2.06 12.09
CA LEU A 93 22.56 -2.01 10.73
C LEU A 93 23.52 -1.17 9.90
N TYR A 94 23.95 -1.68 8.75
CA TYR A 94 24.90 -1.00 7.86
C TYR A 94 24.27 -0.66 6.52
N PHE A 95 24.51 0.57 6.08
CA PHE A 95 23.93 1.12 4.87
C PHE A 95 25.01 1.69 3.98
N HIS A 96 24.94 1.29 2.71
CA HIS A 96 25.71 1.86 1.63
C HIS A 96 24.86 1.82 0.36
N GLY A 97 25.08 2.79 -0.49
CA GLY A 97 24.51 2.83 -1.82
C GLY A 97 24.03 4.20 -2.20
N GLY A 98 23.37 4.22 -3.34
CA GLY A 98 22.88 5.40 -4.03
C GLY A 98 22.73 5.03 -5.49
N GLY A 99 21.75 5.57 -6.19
CA GLY A 99 21.52 5.15 -7.58
C GLY A 99 20.59 6.11 -8.27
N HIS A 100 20.25 5.87 -9.53
CA HIS A 100 19.39 6.79 -10.29
C HIS A 100 19.83 8.27 -10.26
N ALA A 101 21.14 8.53 -10.21
CA ALA A 101 21.67 9.89 -10.03
C ALA A 101 21.22 10.60 -8.73
N GLY A 102 20.77 9.86 -7.71
CA GLY A 102 20.31 10.41 -6.43
C GLY A 102 21.46 10.76 -5.48
N TYR A 103 22.44 9.87 -5.33
CA TYR A 103 23.61 10.08 -4.49
C TYR A 103 24.83 9.36 -5.05
N ALA A 104 25.99 10.00 -4.98
CA ALA A 104 27.24 9.44 -5.50
C ALA A 104 28.22 9.00 -4.39
N GLY A 105 28.03 9.44 -3.14
CA GLY A 105 28.96 9.19 -2.04
C GLY A 105 29.14 7.71 -1.71
N ASN A 106 30.37 7.32 -1.36
CA ASN A 106 30.69 5.93 -1.05
C ASN A 106 30.87 5.67 0.44
N GLU A 107 30.30 6.52 1.28
CA GLU A 107 30.31 6.35 2.73
C GLU A 107 29.51 5.13 3.14
N VAL A 108 29.87 4.63 4.32
CA VAL A 108 29.12 3.64 5.05
C VAL A 108 28.51 4.31 6.27
N TYR A 109 27.20 4.14 6.41
CA TYR A 109 26.45 4.59 7.57
C TYR A 109 26.08 3.39 8.44
N ARG A 110 26.03 3.62 9.75
CA ARG A 110 25.72 2.62 10.76
C ARG A 110 24.64 3.12 11.69
N LEU A 111 23.67 2.27 12.01
CA LEU A 111 22.80 2.43 13.17
C LEU A 111 23.20 1.39 14.22
N ASP A 112 23.81 1.83 15.33
CA ASP A 112 24.14 0.96 16.47
C ASP A 112 22.91 0.81 17.38
N LEU A 113 22.33 -0.39 17.45
CA LEU A 113 21.15 -0.65 18.29
C LEU A 113 21.47 -0.67 19.78
N ALA A 114 22.71 -0.95 20.18
CA ALA A 114 23.09 -0.94 21.59
C ALA A 114 23.08 0.49 22.16
N ALA A 115 23.27 1.49 21.31
CA ALA A 115 23.24 2.91 21.66
C ALA A 115 22.05 3.69 21.05
N LEU A 116 21.25 3.04 20.19
CA LEU A 116 20.24 3.66 19.32
C LEU A 116 20.77 4.93 18.64
N LYS A 117 21.90 4.82 17.95
CA LYS A 117 22.63 5.98 17.42
C LYS A 117 23.12 5.78 16.00
N TRP A 118 22.87 6.78 15.16
CA TRP A 118 23.43 6.89 13.82
C TRP A 118 24.89 7.36 13.85
N GLU A 119 25.71 6.79 12.97
CA GLU A 119 27.11 7.16 12.76
C GLU A 119 27.46 7.05 11.28
N ARG A 120 28.30 7.98 10.80
CA ARG A 120 29.01 7.87 9.53
C ARG A 120 30.40 7.31 9.79
N LEU A 121 30.73 6.18 9.18
CA LEU A 121 31.98 5.46 9.47
C LEU A 121 33.18 6.06 8.74
N ASN A 122 32.99 6.56 7.52
CA ASN A 122 34.02 7.20 6.71
C ASN A 122 33.47 8.42 5.96
N ASP A 123 34.37 9.29 5.52
CA ASP A 123 34.03 10.39 4.61
C ASP A 123 34.04 9.89 3.15
N PRO A 124 33.27 10.54 2.24
CA PRO A 124 33.22 10.15 0.84
C PRO A 124 34.57 10.35 0.18
N ALA A 125 34.97 9.40 -0.64
CA ALA A 125 36.11 9.59 -1.52
C ALA A 125 35.81 10.71 -2.53
N PRO A 126 36.70 11.70 -2.68
CA PRO A 126 36.60 12.68 -3.76
C PRO A 126 36.82 11.97 -5.10
N LEU A 127 36.26 12.52 -6.18
CA LEU A 127 36.63 12.11 -7.54
C LEU A 127 37.69 13.03 -8.13
N THR A 128 38.60 12.45 -8.89
CA THR A 128 39.54 13.15 -9.76
C THR A 128 39.08 13.02 -11.22
N ASP A 129 39.69 13.79 -12.12
CA ASP A 129 39.41 13.72 -13.57
C ASP A 129 39.73 12.34 -14.19
N GLU A 130 40.43 11.47 -13.45
CA GLU A 130 40.80 10.10 -13.86
C GLU A 130 39.80 9.05 -13.37
N ASP A 131 38.83 9.43 -12.53
CA ASP A 131 37.88 8.53 -11.86
C ASP A 131 36.60 8.31 -12.66
N PHE A 132 36.74 8.03 -13.95
CA PHE A 132 35.60 7.81 -14.83
C PHE A 132 35.74 6.53 -15.67
N ILE A 133 34.66 5.75 -15.75
CA ILE A 133 34.50 4.71 -16.78
C ILE A 133 33.84 5.40 -17.97
N ASP A 134 34.59 5.60 -19.05
CA ASP A 134 34.24 6.47 -20.18
C ASP A 134 33.97 7.94 -19.74
N GLU A 135 33.32 8.77 -20.57
CA GLU A 135 33.08 10.20 -20.25
C GLU A 135 31.94 10.43 -19.23
N GLU A 136 31.13 9.41 -18.92
CA GLU A 136 29.84 9.60 -18.24
C GLU A 136 29.74 8.92 -16.87
N CYS A 137 30.68 8.05 -16.46
CA CYS A 137 30.52 7.21 -15.27
C CYS A 137 31.50 7.51 -14.12
N PRO A 138 31.12 8.32 -13.12
CA PRO A 138 31.97 8.72 -12.01
C PRO A 138 32.20 7.56 -11.04
N VAL A 139 33.38 6.95 -11.10
CA VAL A 139 33.77 5.80 -10.27
C VAL A 139 35.14 6.07 -9.65
N PRO A 140 35.28 6.12 -8.30
CA PRO A 140 36.58 6.34 -7.65
C PRO A 140 37.67 5.40 -8.18
N ALA A 141 38.95 5.72 -8.05
CA ALA A 141 40.00 4.73 -8.31
C ALA A 141 39.78 3.45 -7.48
N ALA A 142 40.22 2.29 -7.98
CA ALA A 142 39.88 1.00 -7.38
C ALA A 142 40.38 0.84 -5.94
N ASP A 143 41.53 1.44 -5.63
CA ASP A 143 42.16 1.54 -4.32
C ASP A 143 41.45 2.50 -3.36
N ARG A 144 40.54 3.34 -3.85
CA ARG A 144 39.69 4.26 -3.07
C ARG A 144 38.28 3.72 -2.82
N GLY A 145 38.05 2.43 -3.11
CA GLY A 145 36.83 1.70 -2.76
C GLY A 145 35.82 1.57 -3.90
N ILE A 146 34.54 1.45 -3.54
CA ILE A 146 33.44 1.31 -4.51
C ILE A 146 32.69 2.62 -4.76
N TYR A 147 31.87 2.65 -5.81
CA TYR A 147 30.93 3.74 -6.09
C TYR A 147 29.57 3.47 -5.41
N ALA A 148 28.77 4.53 -5.20
CA ALA A 148 27.35 4.37 -4.88
C ALA A 148 26.55 3.87 -6.08
N GLY A 149 25.97 2.68 -5.91
CA GLY A 149 25.08 2.01 -6.85
C GLY A 149 23.89 1.42 -6.11
N HIS A 150 22.94 0.84 -6.86
CA HIS A 150 21.91 -0.02 -6.28
C HIS A 150 22.60 -1.17 -5.57
N THR A 151 22.25 -1.40 -4.31
CA THR A 151 22.73 -2.57 -3.58
C THR A 151 21.65 -3.64 -3.45
N TYR A 152 20.37 -3.28 -3.57
CA TYR A 152 19.24 -4.14 -3.27
C TYR A 152 19.45 -4.90 -1.95
N GLY A 153 18.97 -6.14 -1.82
CA GLY A 153 19.13 -6.94 -0.60
C GLY A 153 20.47 -7.68 -0.52
N SER A 154 21.51 -7.20 -1.18
CA SER A 154 22.81 -7.90 -1.29
C SER A 154 23.89 -7.54 -0.24
N PRO A 155 23.82 -6.43 0.52
CA PRO A 155 24.84 -6.18 1.55
C PRO A 155 24.85 -7.27 2.64
N LEU A 156 26.06 -7.72 3.02
CA LEU A 156 26.31 -8.68 4.11
C LEU A 156 27.40 -8.17 5.03
N VAL A 157 27.42 -8.65 6.26
CA VAL A 157 28.49 -8.36 7.21
C VAL A 157 28.90 -9.66 7.90
N THR A 158 30.20 -9.93 7.92
CA THR A 158 30.83 -11.07 8.60
C THR A 158 32.29 -10.74 8.87
N ASP A 159 32.86 -11.32 9.93
CA ASP A 159 34.26 -11.13 10.34
C ASP A 159 34.75 -9.67 10.33
N GLY A 160 33.94 -8.73 10.83
CA GLY A 160 34.30 -7.30 10.89
C GLY A 160 34.37 -6.60 9.52
N VAL A 161 33.90 -7.23 8.45
CA VAL A 161 33.90 -6.67 7.09
C VAL A 161 32.47 -6.54 6.56
N LEU A 162 32.15 -5.37 6.04
CA LEU A 162 30.93 -5.13 5.26
C LEU A 162 31.20 -5.43 3.79
N HIS A 163 30.40 -6.35 3.23
CA HIS A 163 30.47 -6.81 1.86
C HIS A 163 29.33 -6.20 1.04
N VAL A 164 29.65 -5.56 -0.08
CA VAL A 164 28.66 -4.85 -0.89
C VAL A 164 28.83 -5.17 -2.37
N TRP A 165 27.73 -5.58 -3.01
CA TRP A 165 27.64 -5.66 -4.47
C TRP A 165 26.90 -4.42 -4.98
N SER A 166 27.67 -3.48 -5.53
CA SER A 166 27.16 -2.21 -6.04
C SER A 166 27.02 -2.28 -7.55
N GLN A 167 25.92 -1.76 -8.08
CA GLN A 167 25.63 -1.80 -9.52
C GLN A 167 24.81 -0.61 -9.99
N ASN A 168 24.68 -0.44 -11.30
CA ASN A 168 24.00 0.70 -11.91
C ASN A 168 24.46 2.04 -11.30
N PRO A 169 25.79 2.33 -11.33
CA PRO A 169 26.28 3.66 -10.99
C PRO A 169 25.65 4.69 -11.92
N LYS A 170 25.89 5.95 -11.60
CA LYS A 170 25.48 7.06 -12.44
C LYS A 170 26.30 7.16 -13.75
N CYS A 171 26.28 6.13 -14.61
CA CYS A 171 26.92 6.19 -15.92
C CYS A 171 26.06 6.84 -17.02
N ASP A 172 24.81 7.21 -16.72
CA ASP A 172 23.92 7.93 -17.63
C ASP A 172 23.03 8.89 -16.82
N GLY A 173 22.22 9.70 -17.51
CA GLY A 173 21.28 10.63 -16.87
C GLY A 173 20.22 9.97 -15.97
N HIS A 174 20.09 8.64 -16.01
CA HIS A 174 19.09 7.87 -15.28
C HIS A 174 19.69 6.91 -14.24
N GLY A 175 21.02 6.77 -14.16
CA GLY A 175 21.71 5.77 -13.35
C GLY A 175 21.26 4.33 -13.64
N THR A 176 21.06 3.98 -14.91
CA THR A 176 20.54 2.65 -15.32
C THR A 176 21.56 1.73 -15.97
N ARG A 177 22.81 2.18 -16.10
CA ARG A 177 23.90 1.49 -16.78
C ARG A 177 25.16 1.52 -15.93
N GLY A 178 26.01 0.50 -16.06
CA GLY A 178 27.37 0.49 -15.52
C GLY A 178 27.81 -0.89 -15.02
N PRO A 179 29.12 -1.08 -14.76
CA PRO A 179 29.64 -2.38 -14.38
C PRO A 179 29.39 -2.68 -12.90
N ALA A 180 28.83 -3.84 -12.59
CA ALA A 180 28.69 -4.28 -11.19
C ALA A 180 30.05 -4.56 -10.53
N VAL A 181 30.25 -4.05 -9.32
CA VAL A 181 31.48 -4.20 -8.53
C VAL A 181 31.17 -4.84 -7.18
N TYR A 182 32.19 -5.45 -6.61
CA TYR A 182 32.18 -5.97 -5.26
C TYR A 182 33.18 -5.19 -4.40
N GLY A 183 32.72 -4.75 -3.23
CA GLY A 183 33.50 -3.99 -2.27
C GLY A 183 33.53 -4.65 -0.91
N GLN A 184 34.65 -4.48 -0.23
CA GLN A 184 34.85 -4.87 1.16
C GLN A 184 35.22 -3.63 1.95
N PHE A 185 34.40 -3.28 2.94
CA PHE A 185 34.67 -2.19 3.86
C PHE A 185 35.07 -2.78 5.20
N ASP A 186 36.28 -2.46 5.63
CA ASP A 186 36.82 -2.88 6.91
C ASP A 186 36.23 -1.99 8.02
N LEU A 187 35.50 -2.60 8.96
CA LEU A 187 34.76 -1.84 9.98
C LEU A 187 35.68 -1.30 11.08
N GLU A 188 36.83 -1.93 11.32
CA GLU A 188 37.83 -1.47 12.29
C GLU A 188 38.63 -0.31 11.71
N GLU A 189 39.19 -0.50 10.52
CA GLU A 189 39.98 0.53 9.83
C GLU A 189 39.10 1.66 9.24
N ARG A 190 37.78 1.42 9.15
CA ARG A 190 36.80 2.34 8.57
C ARG A 190 37.16 2.77 7.14
N ALA A 191 37.64 1.81 6.35
CA ALA A 191 38.15 2.06 5.01
C ALA A 191 37.73 0.94 4.04
N TRP A 192 37.56 1.32 2.78
CA TRP A 192 37.38 0.36 1.70
C TRP A 192 38.71 -0.32 1.35
N ARG A 193 38.65 -1.63 1.09
CA ARG A 193 39.71 -2.37 0.40
C ARG A 193 39.60 -2.12 -1.12
N GLU A 194 40.63 -2.52 -1.86
CA GLU A 194 40.61 -2.47 -3.32
C GLU A 194 39.40 -3.26 -3.85
N ARG A 195 38.57 -2.60 -4.66
CA ARG A 195 37.36 -3.25 -5.20
C ARG A 195 37.69 -4.28 -6.27
N THR A 196 36.83 -5.28 -6.41
CA THR A 196 36.89 -6.25 -7.51
C THR A 196 35.67 -6.15 -8.42
N THR A 197 35.76 -6.70 -9.62
CA THR A 197 34.61 -6.77 -10.53
C THR A 197 33.66 -7.88 -10.09
N ALA A 198 32.37 -7.59 -9.96
CA ALA A 198 31.37 -8.64 -9.75
C ALA A 198 31.03 -9.34 -11.08
N GLY A 199 31.02 -8.57 -12.19
CA GLY A 199 30.75 -9.08 -13.54
C GLY A 199 29.28 -9.46 -13.80
N HIS A 200 28.38 -9.25 -12.83
CA HIS A 200 26.95 -9.51 -12.94
C HIS A 200 26.18 -8.68 -11.92
N ALA A 201 24.91 -8.37 -12.23
CA ALA A 201 24.03 -7.68 -11.30
C ALA A 201 23.48 -8.66 -10.24
N THR A 202 23.35 -8.20 -9.00
CA THR A 202 22.87 -8.97 -7.85
C THR A 202 21.58 -8.37 -7.31
N SER A 203 20.70 -9.22 -6.81
CA SER A 203 19.41 -8.84 -6.22
C SER A 203 19.41 -9.03 -4.70
N SER A 204 20.00 -10.11 -4.23
CA SER A 204 20.19 -10.39 -2.82
C SER A 204 21.40 -11.29 -2.64
N SER A 205 21.78 -11.55 -1.40
CA SER A 205 22.87 -12.43 -1.05
C SER A 205 22.61 -13.08 0.32
N VAL A 206 23.32 -14.17 0.59
CA VAL A 206 23.23 -14.91 1.84
C VAL A 206 24.59 -15.48 2.20
N LEU A 207 24.94 -15.47 3.48
CA LEU A 207 26.12 -16.17 4.01
C LEU A 207 25.86 -17.69 4.02
N LEU A 208 26.81 -18.46 3.50
CA LEU A 208 26.82 -19.93 3.56
C LEU A 208 27.73 -20.45 4.68
N GLY A 209 28.59 -19.61 5.21
CA GLY A 209 29.50 -19.88 6.32
C GLY A 209 30.17 -18.58 6.74
N GLU A 210 31.23 -18.67 7.55
CA GLU A 210 31.97 -17.49 8.02
C GLU A 210 32.51 -16.64 6.86
N ASN A 211 33.12 -17.28 5.85
CA ASN A 211 33.86 -16.61 4.77
C ASN A 211 33.32 -16.93 3.37
N GLU A 212 32.13 -17.54 3.28
CA GLU A 212 31.51 -17.94 2.01
C GLU A 212 30.13 -17.32 1.87
N ALA A 213 29.83 -16.80 0.67
CA ALA A 213 28.52 -16.26 0.36
C ALA A 213 28.01 -16.71 -1.00
N VAL A 214 26.68 -16.70 -1.14
CA VAL A 214 26.00 -16.76 -2.42
C VAL A 214 25.36 -15.41 -2.73
N ALA A 215 25.74 -14.80 -3.84
CA ALA A 215 25.07 -13.65 -4.42
C ALA A 215 24.10 -14.11 -5.52
N ILE A 216 22.89 -13.57 -5.50
CA ILE A 216 21.80 -14.01 -6.35
C ILE A 216 21.68 -13.08 -7.56
N GLY A 217 22.03 -13.61 -8.73
CA GLY A 217 22.07 -12.88 -9.99
C GLY A 217 20.70 -12.39 -10.45
N GLN A 218 20.64 -11.15 -10.92
CA GLN A 218 19.44 -10.53 -11.49
C GLN A 218 19.37 -10.79 -13.00
N GLY A 219 18.15 -11.00 -13.53
CA GLY A 219 17.90 -11.04 -14.98
C GLY A 219 17.05 -12.22 -15.45
N ARG A 220 16.95 -12.39 -16.78
CA ARG A 220 16.12 -13.44 -17.42
C ARG A 220 16.70 -14.85 -17.30
N SER A 221 18.01 -14.95 -17.06
CA SER A 221 18.72 -16.21 -16.83
C SER A 221 19.44 -16.09 -15.48
N PRO A 222 18.71 -16.15 -14.35
CA PRO A 222 19.31 -15.96 -13.04
C PRO A 222 20.31 -17.07 -12.73
N ALA A 223 21.33 -16.72 -11.97
CA ALA A 223 22.35 -17.64 -11.50
C ALA A 223 22.68 -17.35 -10.04
N LEU A 224 23.10 -18.38 -9.33
CA LEU A 224 23.70 -18.28 -8.01
C LEU A 224 25.21 -18.13 -8.20
N HIS A 225 25.81 -17.12 -7.59
CA HIS A 225 27.22 -16.80 -7.73
C HIS A 225 27.91 -16.96 -6.37
N PHE A 226 28.91 -17.83 -6.30
CA PHE A 226 29.60 -18.16 -5.06
C PHE A 226 30.83 -17.29 -4.90
N TYR A 227 31.01 -16.76 -3.69
CA TYR A 227 32.08 -15.86 -3.33
C TYR A 227 32.88 -16.42 -2.15
N ASP A 228 34.20 -16.34 -2.27
CA ASP A 228 35.12 -16.40 -1.15
C ASP A 228 35.34 -14.96 -0.67
N LEU A 229 34.86 -14.69 0.54
CA LEU A 229 34.79 -13.35 1.09
C LEU A 229 36.16 -12.83 1.53
N ASP A 230 37.08 -13.70 1.96
CA ASP A 230 38.44 -13.31 2.36
C ASP A 230 39.24 -12.83 1.16
N ARG A 231 39.20 -13.61 0.06
CA ARG A 231 39.88 -13.28 -1.19
C ARG A 231 39.16 -12.18 -1.96
N GLY A 232 37.88 -11.98 -1.70
CA GLY A 232 37.04 -11.00 -2.40
C GLY A 232 36.75 -11.37 -3.85
N GLU A 233 36.67 -12.68 -4.12
CA GLU A 233 36.60 -13.24 -5.47
C GLU A 233 35.40 -14.17 -5.64
N LYS A 234 34.82 -14.14 -6.85
CA LYS A 234 33.85 -15.14 -7.27
C LYS A 234 34.56 -16.46 -7.57
N VAL A 235 34.23 -17.50 -6.81
CA VAL A 235 34.83 -18.84 -6.93
C VAL A 235 34.00 -19.83 -7.75
N GLY A 236 32.72 -19.53 -7.99
CA GLY A 236 31.85 -20.44 -8.74
C GLY A 236 30.51 -19.84 -9.16
N GLN A 237 29.75 -20.61 -9.93
CA GLN A 237 28.35 -20.29 -10.22
C GLN A 237 27.52 -21.56 -10.50
N GLN A 238 26.23 -21.46 -10.24
CA GLN A 238 25.23 -22.49 -10.52
C GLN A 238 23.98 -21.84 -11.13
N GLY A 239 23.27 -22.54 -12.01
CA GLY A 239 21.98 -22.06 -12.51
C GLY A 239 20.95 -21.96 -11.39
N ALA A 240 20.14 -20.90 -11.38
CA ALA A 240 19.06 -20.74 -10.41
C ALA A 240 17.71 -21.24 -11.00
N PRO A 241 16.72 -21.58 -10.14
CA PRO A 241 15.36 -21.86 -10.59
C PRO A 241 14.80 -20.74 -11.49
N THR A 242 13.93 -21.11 -12.44
CA THR A 242 13.37 -20.18 -13.44
C THR A 242 12.55 -19.07 -12.77
N GLY A 243 12.88 -17.80 -13.04
CA GLY A 243 12.13 -16.64 -12.55
C GLY A 243 13.01 -15.40 -12.42
N TRP A 244 12.42 -14.21 -12.28
CA TRP A 244 13.18 -13.03 -11.85
C TRP A 244 13.38 -13.11 -10.34
N ILE A 245 14.61 -13.31 -9.88
CA ILE A 245 14.89 -13.33 -8.44
C ILE A 245 14.80 -11.91 -7.89
N ARG A 246 14.10 -11.77 -6.76
CA ARG A 246 13.85 -10.51 -6.07
C ARG A 246 14.78 -10.37 -4.87
N PHE A 247 14.71 -9.23 -4.20
CA PHE A 247 15.71 -8.79 -3.23
C PHE A 247 15.61 -9.43 -1.85
N GLY A 248 14.66 -10.37 -1.64
CA GLY A 248 14.39 -11.01 -0.35
C GLY A 248 15.12 -12.33 -0.21
N ALA A 249 16.06 -12.43 0.74
CA ALA A 249 16.67 -13.70 1.13
C ALA A 249 17.01 -13.70 2.62
N SER A 250 17.02 -14.89 3.23
CA SER A 250 17.40 -15.10 4.63
C SER A 250 17.98 -16.51 4.80
N ALA A 251 19.09 -16.61 5.54
CA ALA A 251 19.58 -17.88 6.07
C ALA A 251 18.97 -18.17 7.44
N ARG A 252 18.92 -19.46 7.79
CA ARG A 252 18.67 -19.94 9.16
C ARG A 252 19.95 -20.53 9.77
N THR A 253 20.65 -21.33 8.98
CA THR A 253 21.92 -21.98 9.33
C THR A 253 22.91 -21.79 8.19
N GLU A 254 24.16 -22.22 8.39
CA GLU A 254 25.16 -22.34 7.32
C GLU A 254 24.73 -23.32 6.22
N GLU A 255 23.73 -24.17 6.44
CA GLU A 255 23.35 -25.24 5.50
C GLU A 255 22.07 -24.94 4.69
N GLU A 256 21.32 -23.89 5.04
CA GLU A 256 19.99 -23.64 4.47
C GLU A 256 19.66 -22.15 4.38
N PHE A 257 19.11 -21.75 3.23
CA PHE A 257 18.55 -20.43 3.02
C PHE A 257 17.26 -20.45 2.20
N VAL A 258 16.48 -19.39 2.35
CA VAL A 258 15.35 -19.09 1.48
C VAL A 258 15.61 -17.85 0.67
N PHE A 259 15.05 -17.82 -0.53
CA PHE A 259 15.01 -16.62 -1.35
C PHE A 259 13.65 -16.49 -2.03
N ARG A 260 13.30 -15.25 -2.31
CA ARG A 260 12.07 -14.86 -2.96
C ARG A 260 12.31 -14.65 -4.46
N ASP A 261 11.56 -15.37 -5.30
CA ASP A 261 11.47 -15.04 -6.73
C ASP A 261 10.24 -14.15 -7.02
N LYS A 262 9.80 -14.05 -8.26
CA LYS A 262 8.66 -13.21 -8.64
C LYS A 262 7.37 -13.65 -7.94
N ASP A 263 7.10 -14.95 -7.93
CA ASP A 263 5.81 -15.53 -7.57
C ASP A 263 5.95 -16.60 -6.45
N MET A 264 7.18 -16.99 -6.08
CA MET A 264 7.46 -18.06 -5.11
C MET A 264 8.46 -17.63 -4.02
N LEU A 265 8.31 -18.21 -2.84
CA LEU A 265 9.40 -18.38 -1.87
C LEU A 265 10.03 -19.76 -2.10
N ARG A 266 11.36 -19.84 -2.16
CA ARG A 266 12.09 -21.10 -2.40
C ARG A 266 13.12 -21.36 -1.32
N ARG A 267 13.22 -22.61 -0.88
CA ARG A 267 14.23 -23.09 0.05
C ARG A 267 15.33 -23.85 -0.69
N MET A 268 16.57 -23.53 -0.34
CA MET A 268 17.79 -24.12 -0.86
C MET A 268 18.61 -24.69 0.29
N ARG A 269 19.15 -25.90 0.09
CA ARG A 269 20.11 -26.52 1.00
C ARG A 269 21.47 -26.70 0.36
N ILE A 270 22.51 -26.57 1.17
CA ILE A 270 23.87 -26.96 0.79
C ILE A 270 23.99 -28.48 0.89
N THR A 271 24.57 -29.08 -0.14
CA THR A 271 24.85 -30.53 -0.20
C THR A 271 26.28 -30.74 -0.67
N ASP A 272 26.81 -31.96 -0.49
CA ASP A 272 28.15 -32.36 -0.94
C ASP A 272 28.42 -32.10 -2.44
N ILE A 273 27.36 -31.95 -3.23
CA ILE A 273 27.42 -31.72 -4.69
C ILE A 273 26.92 -30.33 -5.12
N GLY A 274 26.74 -29.39 -4.17
CA GLY A 274 26.29 -28.02 -4.42
C GLY A 274 24.91 -27.70 -3.82
N LEU A 275 24.27 -26.63 -4.30
CA LEU A 275 22.97 -26.20 -3.78
C LEU A 275 21.82 -27.00 -4.40
N ARG A 276 20.89 -27.49 -3.56
CA ARG A 276 19.67 -28.20 -4.01
C ARG A 276 18.43 -27.53 -3.45
N GLY A 277 17.49 -27.20 -4.34
CA GLY A 277 16.15 -26.77 -3.94
C GLY A 277 15.34 -27.96 -3.44
N ASP A 278 14.69 -27.80 -2.29
CA ASP A 278 13.90 -28.87 -1.66
C ASP A 278 12.61 -28.39 -0.99
N GLY A 279 12.18 -27.16 -1.26
CA GLY A 279 10.90 -26.60 -0.82
C GLY A 279 10.54 -25.34 -1.60
N ALA A 280 9.24 -25.12 -1.82
CA ALA A 280 8.73 -23.89 -2.42
C ALA A 280 7.27 -23.64 -2.03
N ALA A 281 6.89 -22.36 -1.92
CA ALA A 281 5.51 -21.92 -1.70
C ALA A 281 5.18 -20.73 -2.59
N GLU A 282 3.95 -20.68 -3.13
CA GLU A 282 3.44 -19.50 -3.85
C GLU A 282 3.30 -18.32 -2.89
N LEU A 283 3.68 -17.12 -3.31
CA LEU A 283 3.57 -15.91 -2.48
C LEU A 283 2.12 -15.40 -2.44
N PRO A 284 1.67 -14.79 -1.33
CA PRO A 284 0.39 -14.10 -1.27
C PRO A 284 0.29 -13.02 -2.35
N ALA A 285 -0.85 -12.93 -3.05
CA ALA A 285 -1.01 -12.02 -4.18
C ALA A 285 -0.89 -10.53 -3.79
N SER A 286 -1.22 -10.20 -2.55
CA SER A 286 -1.13 -8.85 -1.96
C SER A 286 0.28 -8.49 -1.49
N LEU A 287 1.24 -9.43 -1.43
CA LEU A 287 2.62 -9.16 -1.05
C LEU A 287 3.41 -8.53 -2.22
N GLY A 288 3.64 -7.23 -2.16
CA GLY A 288 4.36 -6.43 -3.14
C GLY A 288 5.82 -6.85 -3.34
N ALA A 289 6.41 -6.46 -4.47
CA ALA A 289 7.67 -7.00 -4.99
C ALA A 289 8.96 -6.57 -4.26
N ASN A 290 8.92 -5.51 -3.44
CA ASN A 290 10.10 -4.82 -2.91
C ASN A 290 10.33 -5.08 -1.41
N GLY A 291 10.01 -6.29 -0.95
CA GLY A 291 10.08 -6.67 0.47
C GLY A 291 11.38 -7.30 0.93
N GLY A 292 11.37 -7.76 2.19
CA GLY A 292 12.41 -8.54 2.82
C GLY A 292 11.88 -9.84 3.40
N VAL A 293 12.80 -10.74 3.75
CA VAL A 293 12.53 -12.00 4.44
C VAL A 293 13.41 -12.03 5.68
N ALA A 294 12.84 -12.37 6.84
CA ALA A 294 13.55 -12.57 8.09
C ALA A 294 13.19 -13.95 8.66
N TYR A 295 14.17 -14.74 9.09
CA TYR A 295 13.91 -15.97 9.84
C TYR A 295 13.64 -15.64 11.32
N HIS A 296 12.55 -16.18 11.86
CA HIS A 296 12.17 -16.05 13.26
C HIS A 296 12.34 -17.39 13.99
N PRO A 297 13.42 -17.59 14.77
CA PRO A 297 13.73 -18.86 15.41
C PRO A 297 12.67 -19.31 16.42
N GLY A 298 12.06 -18.39 17.17
CA GLY A 298 11.06 -18.73 18.18
C GLY A 298 9.75 -19.30 17.62
N GLN A 299 9.45 -19.03 16.34
CA GLN A 299 8.28 -19.56 15.65
C GLN A 299 8.66 -20.62 14.59
N ASP A 300 9.96 -20.88 14.42
CA ASP A 300 10.52 -21.68 13.32
C ASP A 300 9.91 -21.34 11.94
N ALA A 301 9.87 -20.04 11.62
CA ALA A 301 9.14 -19.50 10.49
C ALA A 301 9.89 -18.38 9.76
N TYR A 302 9.54 -18.16 8.50
CA TYR A 302 9.99 -17.01 7.72
C TYR A 302 8.93 -15.92 7.76
N LEU A 303 9.33 -14.71 8.17
CA LEU A 303 8.51 -13.50 8.18
C LEU A 303 8.82 -12.66 6.94
N LEU A 304 7.79 -12.31 6.18
CA LEU A 304 7.89 -11.54 4.95
C LEU A 304 7.12 -10.23 5.08
N TRP A 305 7.75 -9.15 4.67
CA TRP A 305 7.15 -7.82 4.69
C TRP A 305 7.64 -6.97 3.52
N ASP A 306 6.73 -6.29 2.85
CA ASP A 306 6.99 -5.44 1.69
C ASP A 306 6.91 -3.93 1.96
N GLY A 307 6.63 -3.55 3.21
CA GLY A 307 6.32 -2.17 3.59
C GLY A 307 4.81 -1.91 3.62
N GLY A 308 3.97 -2.89 3.28
CA GLY A 308 2.53 -2.78 3.45
C GLY A 308 2.10 -2.85 4.92
N GLN A 309 0.80 -2.81 5.14
CA GLN A 309 0.23 -2.89 6.49
C GLN A 309 0.27 -4.31 7.07
N LYS A 310 0.57 -5.33 6.25
CA LYS A 310 0.49 -6.75 6.58
C LYS A 310 1.86 -7.40 6.63
N VAL A 311 2.12 -8.20 7.66
CA VAL A 311 3.27 -9.13 7.72
C VAL A 311 2.76 -10.54 7.48
N TYR A 312 3.46 -11.29 6.64
CA TYR A 312 3.14 -12.68 6.33
C TYR A 312 4.16 -13.59 6.99
N ALA A 313 3.71 -14.77 7.41
CA ALA A 313 4.57 -15.82 7.93
C ALA A 313 4.27 -17.14 7.24
N ILE A 314 5.32 -17.95 7.07
CA ILE A 314 5.19 -19.34 6.64
C ILE A 314 6.20 -20.18 7.40
N ASP A 315 5.80 -21.40 7.76
CA ASP A 315 6.66 -22.34 8.49
C ASP A 315 7.92 -22.67 7.68
N ARG A 316 9.01 -23.04 8.38
CA ARG A 316 10.30 -23.33 7.74
C ARG A 316 10.22 -24.40 6.65
N ASP A 317 9.28 -25.34 6.78
CA ASP A 317 9.09 -26.40 5.79
C ASP A 317 8.45 -25.93 4.47
N LEU A 318 7.82 -24.75 4.47
CA LEU A 318 7.01 -24.20 3.40
C LEU A 318 5.74 -25.01 3.09
N GLU A 319 5.26 -25.84 4.04
CA GLU A 319 4.09 -26.72 3.86
C GLU A 319 2.85 -26.26 4.66
N GLY A 320 3.03 -25.54 5.76
CA GLY A 320 1.96 -25.13 6.70
C GLY A 320 0.98 -24.03 6.25
N GLY A 321 1.05 -23.59 4.99
CA GLY A 321 0.27 -22.45 4.49
C GLY A 321 0.73 -21.11 5.05
N TRP A 322 0.11 -20.02 4.57
CA TRP A 322 0.45 -18.67 5.00
C TRP A 322 -0.34 -18.25 6.24
N ARG A 323 0.38 -17.69 7.21
CA ARG A 323 -0.14 -16.94 8.35
C ARG A 323 -0.01 -15.46 8.08
N VAL A 324 -0.91 -14.65 8.62
CA VAL A 324 -0.89 -13.19 8.45
C VAL A 324 -1.08 -12.52 9.80
N TYR A 325 -0.38 -11.41 10.00
CA TYR A 325 -0.50 -10.57 11.20
C TYR A 325 -1.40 -9.37 10.94
N GLU A 326 -1.70 -8.62 12.00
CA GLU A 326 -2.64 -7.51 11.97
C GLU A 326 -2.36 -6.48 10.86
N ASP A 327 -3.43 -5.87 10.36
CA ASP A 327 -3.44 -4.90 9.25
C ASP A 327 -3.34 -3.45 9.74
N ASP A 328 -2.46 -3.22 10.72
CA ASP A 328 -2.21 -1.94 11.38
C ASP A 328 -0.77 -1.45 11.16
N GLY A 329 -0.05 -2.07 10.21
CA GLY A 329 1.32 -1.70 9.90
C GLY A 329 1.49 -0.25 9.41
N PRO A 330 2.74 0.24 9.37
CA PRO A 330 3.03 1.64 9.13
C PRO A 330 2.45 2.14 7.81
N PRO A 331 1.66 3.24 7.79
CA PRO A 331 1.11 3.77 6.55
C PRO A 331 2.22 4.35 5.67
N ASP A 332 2.06 4.25 4.35
CA ASP A 332 2.95 4.83 3.33
C ASP A 332 4.44 4.41 3.44
N PHE A 333 4.72 3.27 4.06
CA PHE A 333 6.09 2.74 4.17
C PHE A 333 6.56 2.18 2.82
N LYS A 334 7.79 2.51 2.42
CA LYS A 334 8.34 2.16 1.11
C LYS A 334 9.81 1.79 1.21
N ASN A 335 10.32 1.19 0.14
CA ASN A 335 11.74 0.91 -0.07
C ASN A 335 12.33 -0.07 0.94
N VAL A 336 11.65 -1.17 1.31
CA VAL A 336 12.22 -2.16 2.24
C VAL A 336 13.50 -2.77 1.66
N PHE A 337 13.45 -3.41 0.48
CA PHE A 337 14.63 -3.99 -0.18
C PHE A 337 15.50 -4.85 0.77
N SER A 338 14.89 -5.80 1.48
CA SER A 338 15.54 -6.60 2.53
C SER A 338 16.04 -5.88 3.78
N LYS A 339 15.63 -4.63 4.01
CA LYS A 339 15.79 -3.96 5.31
C LYS A 339 14.74 -4.44 6.33
N TRP A 340 14.72 -5.75 6.55
CA TRP A 340 13.80 -6.48 7.43
C TRP A 340 14.60 -7.61 8.09
N ARG A 341 14.90 -7.46 9.39
CA ARG A 341 15.80 -8.37 10.12
C ARG A 341 15.30 -8.66 11.52
N TYR A 342 15.35 -9.92 11.93
CA TYR A 342 15.02 -10.31 13.30
C TYR A 342 16.16 -9.93 14.23
N VAL A 343 15.82 -9.35 15.38
CA VAL A 343 16.74 -8.93 16.45
C VAL A 343 16.46 -9.81 17.67
N PRO A 344 17.24 -10.91 17.87
CA PRO A 344 16.95 -11.88 18.92
C PRO A 344 16.97 -11.30 20.34
N ALA A 345 17.85 -10.34 20.61
CA ALA A 345 18.01 -9.77 21.95
C ALA A 345 16.74 -9.09 22.49
N ALA A 346 15.93 -8.50 21.61
CA ALA A 346 14.70 -7.78 21.95
C ALA A 346 13.41 -8.51 21.48
N GLU A 347 13.56 -9.68 20.86
CA GLU A 347 12.47 -10.49 20.28
C GLU A 347 11.55 -9.67 19.34
N VAL A 348 12.16 -8.85 18.48
CA VAL A 348 11.46 -8.02 17.49
C VAL A 348 12.09 -8.17 16.11
N VAL A 349 11.36 -7.79 15.09
CA VAL A 349 11.88 -7.59 13.74
C VAL A 349 12.00 -6.09 13.49
N ILE A 350 13.17 -5.64 13.04
CA ILE A 350 13.38 -4.25 12.65
C ILE A 350 13.17 -4.08 11.15
N GLY A 351 12.30 -3.13 10.80
CA GLY A 351 12.02 -2.68 9.45
C GLY A 351 12.54 -1.27 9.22
N VAL A 352 13.26 -1.07 8.12
CA VAL A 352 13.77 0.25 7.71
C VAL A 352 13.30 0.56 6.30
N GLY A 353 12.75 1.75 6.07
CA GLY A 353 12.25 2.18 4.77
C GLY A 353 13.15 3.26 4.23
N GLN A 354 12.92 4.48 4.72
CA GLN A 354 13.78 5.65 4.56
C GLN A 354 14.53 5.93 5.87
N HIS A 355 15.44 6.91 5.82
CA HIS A 355 16.27 7.36 6.94
C HIS A 355 15.51 7.65 8.25
N ASP A 356 14.25 8.09 8.18
CA ASP A 356 13.39 8.46 9.32
C ASP A 356 12.23 7.47 9.57
N GLN A 357 12.20 6.37 8.83
CA GLN A 357 11.18 5.33 8.90
C GLN A 357 11.79 4.04 9.47
N LEU A 358 11.95 4.02 10.79
CA LEU A 358 12.40 2.87 11.58
C LEU A 358 11.22 2.33 12.39
N TRP A 359 10.92 1.05 12.23
CA TRP A 359 9.83 0.39 12.95
C TRP A 359 10.25 -0.96 13.49
N LEU A 360 9.75 -1.27 14.67
CA LEU A 360 9.84 -2.57 15.30
C LEU A 360 8.51 -3.29 15.12
N PHE A 361 8.59 -4.57 14.86
CA PHE A 361 7.44 -5.47 14.79
C PHE A 361 7.66 -6.63 15.75
N ARG A 362 6.68 -6.93 16.59
CA ARG A 362 6.69 -8.13 17.44
C ARG A 362 5.70 -9.15 16.89
N PRO A 363 6.17 -10.31 16.39
CA PRO A 363 5.27 -11.35 15.90
C PRO A 363 4.57 -12.02 17.09
N MET A 364 3.27 -11.76 17.23
CA MET A 364 2.40 -12.31 18.29
C MET A 364 1.51 -13.42 17.71
N GLU A 365 0.22 -13.43 18.02
CA GLU A 365 -0.75 -14.37 17.42
C GLU A 365 -1.13 -13.88 16.02
N PRO A 366 -1.05 -14.72 14.98
CA PRO A 366 -1.58 -14.39 13.66
C PRO A 366 -3.10 -14.17 13.69
N VAL A 367 -3.61 -13.38 12.74
CA VAL A 367 -5.04 -13.24 12.50
C VAL A 367 -5.60 -14.55 11.95
N ASP A 368 -6.70 -15.03 12.53
CA ASP A 368 -7.54 -16.07 11.92
C ASP A 368 -8.40 -15.40 10.83
N PRO A 369 -8.13 -15.66 9.54
CA PRO A 369 -8.84 -14.99 8.46
C PRO A 369 -10.34 -15.33 8.45
N ASP A 370 -10.70 -16.55 8.85
CA ASP A 370 -12.10 -16.98 8.83
C ASP A 370 -12.88 -16.33 9.99
N ALA A 371 -12.26 -16.19 11.16
CA ALA A 371 -12.85 -15.41 12.25
C ALA A 371 -12.98 -13.92 11.91
N ALA A 372 -12.02 -13.36 11.18
CA ALA A 372 -11.99 -11.94 10.82
C ALA A 372 -13.03 -11.55 9.75
N LEU A 373 -13.50 -12.51 8.95
CA LEU A 373 -14.55 -12.29 7.95
C LEU A 373 -15.94 -12.02 8.56
N GLY A 374 -16.21 -12.57 9.74
CA GLY A 374 -17.56 -12.53 10.31
C GLY A 374 -18.58 -13.23 9.39
N ASP A 375 -19.62 -12.51 9.00
CA ASP A 375 -20.68 -13.04 8.13
C ASP A 375 -20.34 -12.96 6.63
N TYR A 376 -19.23 -12.33 6.25
CA TYR A 376 -18.82 -12.17 4.86
C TYR A 376 -18.10 -13.40 4.30
N GLU A 377 -18.23 -13.66 3.00
CA GLU A 377 -17.48 -14.70 2.29
C GLU A 377 -16.11 -14.20 1.80
N CYS A 378 -15.97 -12.89 1.61
CA CYS A 378 -14.71 -12.25 1.27
C CYS A 378 -14.63 -10.84 1.86
N SER A 379 -13.41 -10.34 2.04
CA SER A 379 -13.16 -8.97 2.45
C SER A 379 -11.77 -8.54 2.00
N ASP A 380 -11.66 -7.42 1.29
CA ASP A 380 -10.36 -6.84 0.94
C ASP A 380 -9.58 -6.37 2.17
N ARG A 381 -10.26 -6.20 3.31
CA ARG A 381 -9.65 -5.91 4.61
C ARG A 381 -9.10 -7.16 5.30
N VAL A 382 -9.58 -8.34 4.94
CA VAL A 382 -9.12 -9.60 5.54
C VAL A 382 -8.09 -10.23 4.62
N PRO A 383 -6.82 -10.28 5.03
CA PRO A 383 -5.78 -10.89 4.21
C PRO A 383 -6.09 -12.34 3.89
N MET A 384 -5.70 -12.80 2.69
CA MET A 384 -5.95 -14.17 2.20
C MET A 384 -7.44 -14.51 2.01
N ARG A 385 -8.33 -13.52 2.15
CA ARG A 385 -9.77 -13.60 1.90
C ARG A 385 -10.25 -12.41 1.05
N GLU A 386 -9.35 -11.79 0.30
CA GLU A 386 -9.65 -10.65 -0.54
C GLU A 386 -10.75 -10.99 -1.57
N CYS A 387 -11.60 -10.01 -1.86
CA CYS A 387 -12.73 -10.22 -2.76
C CYS A 387 -12.30 -10.30 -4.23
N PRO A 388 -13.00 -11.09 -5.07
CA PRO A 388 -12.73 -11.13 -6.51
C PRO A 388 -12.76 -9.74 -7.14
N ARG A 389 -11.79 -9.42 -8.00
CA ARG A 389 -11.64 -8.05 -8.49
C ARG A 389 -12.87 -7.57 -9.27
N LEU A 390 -13.51 -6.48 -8.85
CA LEU A 390 -14.66 -5.88 -9.53
C LEU A 390 -14.38 -5.58 -11.01
N ALA A 391 -13.16 -5.11 -11.31
CA ALA A 391 -12.76 -4.82 -12.68
C ALA A 391 -12.80 -6.05 -13.59
N ASP A 392 -12.39 -7.21 -13.07
CA ASP A 392 -12.41 -8.46 -13.85
C ASP A 392 -13.85 -8.93 -14.05
N GLN A 393 -14.64 -8.91 -12.97
CA GLN A 393 -16.04 -9.35 -12.97
C GLN A 393 -16.92 -8.49 -13.89
N LEU A 394 -16.76 -7.16 -13.85
CA LEU A 394 -17.68 -6.20 -14.49
C LEU A 394 -17.19 -5.70 -15.85
N SER A 395 -15.98 -6.05 -16.30
CA SER A 395 -15.43 -5.58 -17.59
C SER A 395 -16.24 -6.03 -18.81
N GLY A 396 -16.93 -7.18 -18.69
CA GLY A 396 -17.78 -7.76 -19.73
C GLY A 396 -19.05 -6.96 -20.02
N GLY A 397 -19.60 -6.29 -19.00
CA GLY A 397 -21.02 -5.88 -18.97
C GLY A 397 -21.94 -7.06 -18.67
N GLY A 398 -23.26 -6.86 -18.82
CA GLY A 398 -24.26 -7.89 -18.52
C GLY A 398 -24.66 -7.92 -17.04
N GLU A 399 -25.29 -9.01 -16.61
CA GLU A 399 -25.69 -9.21 -15.21
C GLU A 399 -24.59 -9.96 -14.46
N VAL A 400 -24.18 -9.42 -13.31
CA VAL A 400 -23.12 -9.97 -12.46
C VAL A 400 -23.58 -9.96 -11.01
N GLU A 401 -23.49 -11.11 -10.36
CA GLU A 401 -23.71 -11.27 -8.93
C GLU A 401 -22.36 -11.25 -8.20
N LEU A 402 -22.25 -10.39 -7.19
CA LEU A 402 -21.06 -10.28 -6.36
C LEU A 402 -21.08 -11.36 -5.27
N VAL A 403 -19.89 -11.85 -4.92
CA VAL A 403 -19.69 -12.65 -3.70
C VAL A 403 -20.02 -11.76 -2.50
N HIS A 404 -20.73 -12.29 -1.50
CA HIS A 404 -21.09 -11.50 -0.31
C HIS A 404 -19.82 -11.05 0.42
N GLY A 405 -19.49 -9.76 0.34
CA GLY A 405 -18.21 -9.31 0.87
C GLY A 405 -18.02 -7.82 1.04
N VAL A 406 -16.86 -7.46 1.59
CA VAL A 406 -16.41 -6.08 1.78
C VAL A 406 -15.35 -5.75 0.72
N TYR A 407 -15.71 -4.89 -0.23
CA TYR A 407 -14.88 -4.49 -1.35
C TYR A 407 -14.26 -3.11 -1.08
N GLU A 408 -12.94 -3.06 -0.92
CA GLU A 408 -12.15 -1.83 -0.99
C GLU A 408 -11.66 -1.58 -2.42
N GLN A 409 -12.61 -1.67 -3.35
CA GLN A 409 -12.38 -1.60 -4.79
C GLN A 409 -13.32 -0.58 -5.44
N CYS A 410 -12.95 -0.14 -6.63
CA CYS A 410 -13.77 0.74 -7.44
C CYS A 410 -13.86 0.20 -8.88
N MET A 411 -14.89 0.63 -9.62
CA MET A 411 -15.12 0.21 -11.00
C MET A 411 -15.47 1.37 -11.93
N VAL A 412 -14.87 1.35 -13.12
CA VAL A 412 -15.28 2.17 -14.26
C VAL A 412 -16.13 1.33 -15.20
N VAL A 413 -17.45 1.51 -15.16
CA VAL A 413 -18.40 0.76 -15.97
C VAL A 413 -18.44 1.35 -17.37
N LYS A 414 -18.05 0.57 -18.39
CA LYS A 414 -17.94 1.00 -19.79
C LYS A 414 -19.00 0.39 -20.71
N ARG A 415 -19.78 -0.57 -20.21
CA ARG A 415 -20.82 -1.30 -20.93
C ARG A 415 -22.05 -1.42 -20.05
N PRO A 416 -23.25 -1.58 -20.63
CA PRO A 416 -24.46 -1.82 -19.86
C PRO A 416 -24.26 -2.97 -18.86
N THR A 417 -24.51 -2.72 -17.58
CA THR A 417 -24.23 -3.69 -16.51
C THR A 417 -25.32 -3.66 -15.43
N VAL A 418 -25.74 -4.83 -14.97
CA VAL A 418 -26.60 -5.03 -13.79
C VAL A 418 -25.73 -5.70 -12.73
N VAL A 419 -25.57 -5.05 -11.58
CA VAL A 419 -24.80 -5.59 -10.45
C VAL A 419 -25.77 -6.02 -9.36
N ARG A 420 -25.77 -7.31 -9.02
CA ARG A 420 -26.44 -7.83 -7.83
C ARG A 420 -25.43 -7.94 -6.71
N GLY A 421 -25.62 -7.12 -5.69
CA GLY A 421 -24.68 -6.93 -4.61
C GLY A 421 -24.63 -8.05 -3.60
N ASN A 422 -25.71 -8.84 -3.47
CA ASN A 422 -25.81 -9.91 -2.48
C ASN A 422 -25.45 -9.45 -1.05
N GLY A 423 -25.88 -8.25 -0.65
CA GLY A 423 -25.58 -7.65 0.65
C GLY A 423 -24.13 -7.15 0.83
N SER A 424 -23.34 -7.09 -0.25
CA SER A 424 -21.95 -6.62 -0.21
C SER A 424 -21.82 -5.15 0.14
N VAL A 425 -20.67 -4.78 0.70
CA VAL A 425 -20.30 -3.41 1.05
C VAL A 425 -19.17 -2.94 0.15
N ILE A 426 -19.35 -1.85 -0.57
CA ILE A 426 -18.32 -1.16 -1.33
C ILE A 426 -17.85 0.03 -0.50
N THR A 427 -16.57 0.07 -0.10
CA THR A 427 -16.11 1.01 0.94
C THR A 427 -14.78 1.67 0.59
N GLY A 428 -14.67 2.97 0.84
CA GLY A 428 -13.43 3.75 0.76
C GLY A 428 -12.93 4.04 -0.66
N ALA A 429 -12.60 3.01 -1.44
CA ALA A 429 -11.92 3.13 -2.72
C ALA A 429 -12.73 3.93 -3.77
N VAL A 430 -12.02 4.74 -4.56
CA VAL A 430 -12.61 5.55 -5.63
C VAL A 430 -11.81 5.50 -6.93
N CYS A 431 -12.51 5.43 -8.04
CA CYS A 431 -11.92 5.42 -9.37
C CYS A 431 -11.79 6.85 -9.90
N HIS A 432 -10.60 7.15 -10.45
CA HIS A 432 -10.25 8.46 -11.01
C HIS A 432 -10.42 9.65 -10.04
N GLY A 433 -10.35 9.40 -8.73
CA GLY A 433 -10.62 10.43 -7.71
C GLY A 433 -12.06 10.94 -7.75
N LYS A 434 -13.03 10.09 -8.14
CA LYS A 434 -14.44 10.47 -8.31
C LYS A 434 -15.40 9.66 -7.45
N ALA A 435 -15.48 8.35 -7.66
CA ALA A 435 -16.54 7.53 -7.05
C ALA A 435 -16.18 6.05 -7.02
N ALA A 436 -16.90 5.27 -6.20
CA ALA A 436 -16.81 3.81 -6.21
C ALA A 436 -17.16 3.25 -7.60
N PHE A 437 -18.27 3.71 -8.19
CA PHE A 437 -18.67 3.40 -9.56
C PHE A 437 -18.63 4.66 -10.44
N VAL A 438 -17.83 4.64 -11.48
CA VAL A 438 -17.83 5.68 -12.53
C VAL A 438 -18.55 5.11 -13.76
N SER A 439 -19.80 5.50 -13.97
CA SER A 439 -20.64 4.93 -15.03
C SER A 439 -20.52 5.69 -16.34
N ASN A 440 -20.06 5.01 -17.39
CA ASN A 440 -20.00 5.48 -18.78
C ASN A 440 -20.94 4.69 -19.71
N ALA A 441 -21.91 3.98 -19.15
CA ALA A 441 -22.96 3.23 -19.85
C ALA A 441 -24.19 3.09 -18.92
N ASP A 442 -25.22 2.35 -19.32
CA ASP A 442 -26.33 2.04 -18.43
C ASP A 442 -25.83 1.19 -17.24
N LEU A 443 -26.28 1.51 -16.03
CA LEU A 443 -25.88 0.81 -14.83
C LEU A 443 -27.06 0.60 -13.90
N GLU A 444 -27.24 -0.63 -13.43
CA GLU A 444 -28.15 -0.94 -12.35
C GLU A 444 -27.38 -1.53 -11.17
N LEU A 445 -27.63 -1.02 -9.96
CA LEU A 445 -27.06 -1.53 -8.72
C LEU A 445 -28.20 -2.04 -7.83
N HIS A 446 -28.10 -3.29 -7.42
CA HIS A 446 -29.09 -3.97 -6.58
C HIS A 446 -28.42 -4.48 -5.30
N ASP A 447 -29.11 -4.42 -4.16
CA ASP A 447 -28.78 -5.17 -2.93
C ASP A 447 -27.34 -4.99 -2.41
N LEU A 448 -26.84 -3.75 -2.32
CA LEU A 448 -25.51 -3.44 -1.77
C LEU A 448 -25.49 -2.16 -0.94
N ALA A 449 -24.41 -1.99 -0.17
CA ALA A 449 -24.10 -0.76 0.52
C ALA A 449 -22.86 -0.08 -0.10
N CYS A 450 -22.87 1.25 -0.11
CA CYS A 450 -21.72 2.11 -0.41
C CYS A 450 -21.38 2.96 0.82
N GLU A 451 -20.10 3.04 1.19
CA GLU A 451 -19.70 3.84 2.34
C GLU A 451 -18.29 4.46 2.26
N ASN A 452 -18.10 5.58 2.97
CA ASN A 452 -16.79 6.23 3.17
C ASN A 452 -16.08 6.68 1.88
N HIS A 453 -16.81 6.99 0.80
CA HIS A 453 -16.21 7.47 -0.45
C HIS A 453 -15.88 8.97 -0.37
N ASN A 454 -14.65 9.26 0.03
CA ASN A 454 -14.13 10.60 0.24
C ASN A 454 -12.98 10.89 -0.74
N VAL A 455 -13.02 12.06 -1.38
CA VAL A 455 -11.97 12.50 -2.30
C VAL A 455 -11.51 13.91 -1.93
N ARG A 456 -10.29 14.24 -2.37
CA ARG A 456 -9.59 15.47 -2.00
C ARG A 456 -10.33 16.77 -2.31
N ASP A 457 -11.20 16.76 -3.33
CA ASP A 457 -11.95 17.96 -3.72
C ASP A 457 -13.32 18.07 -3.02
N GLY A 458 -13.63 17.17 -2.08
CA GLY A 458 -14.87 17.20 -1.31
C GLY A 458 -16.08 16.59 -2.01
N ASN A 459 -15.90 15.91 -3.16
CA ASN A 459 -17.00 15.53 -4.04
C ASN A 459 -17.01 14.04 -4.48
N GLY A 460 -16.55 13.17 -3.59
CA GLY A 460 -16.58 11.72 -3.72
C GLY A 460 -18.02 11.19 -3.75
N ALA A 461 -18.26 10.05 -4.38
CA ALA A 461 -19.61 9.47 -4.46
C ALA A 461 -19.61 7.93 -4.45
N CYS A 462 -20.76 7.33 -4.14
CA CYS A 462 -21.00 5.93 -4.50
C CYS A 462 -21.03 5.81 -6.04
N VAL A 463 -21.81 6.65 -6.74
CA VAL A 463 -21.86 6.63 -8.21
C VAL A 463 -21.62 8.01 -8.82
N ARG A 464 -20.68 8.06 -9.78
CA ARG A 464 -20.53 9.17 -10.74
C ARG A 464 -21.13 8.76 -12.08
N GLN A 465 -22.37 9.16 -12.36
CA GLN A 465 -23.03 8.91 -13.64
C GLN A 465 -22.49 9.90 -14.68
N GLN A 466 -21.77 9.42 -15.68
CA GLN A 466 -21.21 10.24 -16.77
C GLN A 466 -21.93 10.02 -18.10
N ARG A 467 -22.54 8.85 -18.29
CA ARG A 467 -23.39 8.49 -19.46
C ARG A 467 -24.42 7.46 -19.03
N GLY A 468 -25.37 7.18 -19.93
CA GLY A 468 -26.39 6.14 -19.74
C GLY A 468 -27.40 6.48 -18.65
N SER A 469 -28.37 5.59 -18.46
CA SER A 469 -29.32 5.63 -17.35
C SER A 469 -28.75 4.91 -16.12
N LEU A 470 -29.24 5.27 -14.93
CA LEU A 470 -28.81 4.69 -13.67
C LEU A 470 -30.02 4.30 -12.82
N LEU A 471 -30.02 3.05 -12.33
CA LEU A 471 -30.97 2.54 -11.34
C LEU A 471 -30.22 2.10 -10.09
N LEU A 472 -30.64 2.57 -8.92
CA LEU A 472 -30.27 2.01 -7.62
C LEU A 472 -31.53 1.39 -7.01
N SER A 473 -31.46 0.11 -6.65
CA SER A 473 -32.56 -0.66 -6.08
C SER A 473 -32.12 -1.40 -4.82
N ASN A 474 -32.77 -1.16 -3.68
CA ASN A 474 -32.35 -1.73 -2.39
C ASN A 474 -30.86 -1.44 -2.07
N VAL A 475 -30.45 -0.19 -2.24
CA VAL A 475 -29.07 0.27 -2.00
C VAL A 475 -29.02 1.17 -0.78
N GLU A 476 -28.00 0.99 0.06
CA GLU A 476 -27.68 1.91 1.14
C GLU A 476 -26.44 2.74 0.80
N VAL A 477 -26.47 4.05 1.05
CA VAL A 477 -25.29 4.91 0.94
C VAL A 477 -25.11 5.72 2.22
N ARG A 478 -23.96 5.56 2.87
CA ARG A 478 -23.66 6.22 4.14
C ARG A 478 -22.27 6.83 4.21
N ASN A 479 -22.10 7.89 5.01
CA ASN A 479 -20.80 8.47 5.36
C ASN A 479 -19.91 8.81 4.14
N SER A 480 -20.51 9.06 2.99
CA SER A 480 -19.82 9.43 1.74
C SER A 480 -20.07 10.89 1.44
N GLN A 481 -19.25 11.51 0.59
CA GLN A 481 -19.47 12.92 0.25
C GLN A 481 -20.78 13.13 -0.54
N ASN A 482 -21.06 12.28 -1.53
CA ASN A 482 -22.34 12.20 -2.25
C ASN A 482 -22.85 10.75 -2.26
N SER A 483 -24.15 10.54 -2.47
CA SER A 483 -24.61 9.23 -2.95
C SER A 483 -24.40 9.09 -4.45
N VAL A 484 -25.09 9.91 -5.25
CA VAL A 484 -24.99 9.95 -6.70
C VAL A 484 -24.71 11.37 -7.16
N LEU A 485 -23.72 11.50 -8.05
CA LEU A 485 -23.46 12.73 -8.76
C LEU A 485 -23.51 12.47 -10.27
N ALA A 486 -24.58 12.97 -10.90
CA ALA A 486 -24.84 12.79 -12.31
C ALA A 486 -24.40 14.01 -13.12
N GLY A 487 -23.71 13.75 -14.23
CA GLY A 487 -23.23 14.77 -15.16
C GLY A 487 -24.33 15.38 -16.02
N ASP A 488 -23.94 16.34 -16.86
CA ASP A 488 -24.82 16.84 -17.91
C ASP A 488 -24.95 15.78 -19.02
N GLY A 489 -26.09 15.75 -19.72
CA GLY A 489 -26.31 14.85 -20.87
C GLY A 489 -26.36 13.35 -20.53
N VAL A 490 -26.54 13.00 -19.26
CA VAL A 490 -26.82 11.64 -18.80
C VAL A 490 -28.29 11.28 -19.05
N GLY A 491 -28.60 9.97 -19.03
CA GLY A 491 -29.97 9.46 -19.10
C GLY A 491 -30.72 9.62 -17.78
N ASP A 492 -31.80 8.85 -17.61
CA ASP A 492 -32.64 8.92 -16.42
C ASP A 492 -31.91 8.37 -15.17
N LEU A 493 -32.33 8.85 -14.00
CA LEU A 493 -31.83 8.38 -12.71
C LEU A 493 -33.02 7.91 -11.86
N THR A 494 -32.97 6.67 -11.37
CA THR A 494 -34.01 6.10 -10.51
C THR A 494 -33.42 5.58 -9.20
N PHE A 495 -34.01 6.01 -8.08
CA PHE A 495 -33.84 5.41 -6.75
C PHE A 495 -35.11 4.65 -6.41
N ASP A 496 -34.96 3.36 -6.11
CA ASP A 496 -36.04 2.46 -5.71
C ASP A 496 -35.65 1.78 -4.40
N ASN A 497 -36.35 2.07 -3.31
CA ASN A 497 -35.97 1.55 -1.98
C ASN A 497 -34.49 1.84 -1.61
N VAL A 498 -34.05 3.08 -1.77
CA VAL A 498 -32.69 3.52 -1.44
C VAL A 498 -32.67 4.21 -0.09
N ARG A 499 -31.66 3.92 0.74
CA ARG A 499 -31.40 4.64 1.99
C ARG A 499 -30.11 5.45 1.86
N VAL A 500 -30.20 6.76 2.03
CA VAL A 500 -29.04 7.67 2.08
C VAL A 500 -28.98 8.34 3.44
N GLU A 501 -27.80 8.29 4.08
CA GLU A 501 -27.62 8.85 5.41
C GLU A 501 -26.22 9.45 5.59
N ASN A 502 -26.11 10.55 6.33
CA ASN A 502 -24.82 11.12 6.73
C ASN A 502 -23.92 11.48 5.53
N VAL A 503 -24.55 11.94 4.44
CA VAL A 503 -23.91 12.35 3.18
C VAL A 503 -23.75 13.87 3.12
N GLY A 504 -22.56 14.35 2.77
CA GLY A 504 -22.25 15.76 2.61
C GLY A 504 -20.75 16.01 2.38
N GLY A 505 -20.41 17.14 1.76
CA GLY A 505 -19.06 17.43 1.29
C GLY A 505 -18.21 18.03 2.39
N GLU A 506 -16.88 17.93 2.32
CA GLU A 506 -16.06 18.44 3.43
C GLU A 506 -16.07 19.99 3.48
N CYS A 507 -16.70 20.57 4.51
CA CYS A 507 -16.81 22.03 4.68
C CYS A 507 -15.43 22.74 4.79
N SER A 508 -14.40 22.03 5.26
CA SER A 508 -13.01 22.51 5.28
C SER A 508 -12.46 22.82 3.87
N VAL A 509 -13.01 22.15 2.84
CA VAL A 509 -12.67 22.36 1.43
C VAL A 509 -13.63 23.36 0.80
N ARG A 510 -14.94 23.04 0.80
CA ARG A 510 -16.01 23.90 0.27
C ARG A 510 -17.39 23.37 0.68
N CYS A 511 -18.08 24.08 1.57
CA CYS A 511 -19.45 23.76 1.99
C CYS A 511 -20.44 23.73 0.82
N GLY A 512 -21.50 22.94 0.97
CA GLY A 512 -22.66 22.88 0.07
C GLY A 512 -22.40 22.28 -1.31
N ARG A 513 -21.26 21.61 -1.50
CA ARG A 513 -20.86 21.05 -2.82
C ARG A 513 -21.43 19.66 -3.10
N ALA A 514 -21.69 18.89 -2.05
CA ALA A 514 -22.08 17.50 -2.14
C ALA A 514 -23.49 17.29 -1.60
N HIS A 515 -24.19 16.30 -2.15
CA HIS A 515 -25.64 16.17 -1.98
C HIS A 515 -26.03 14.71 -1.75
N GLY A 516 -27.21 14.53 -1.14
CA GLY A 516 -27.88 13.23 -1.07
C GLY A 516 -28.02 12.65 -2.47
N VAL A 517 -28.61 13.39 -3.40
CA VAL A 517 -28.53 13.13 -4.84
C VAL A 517 -28.34 14.42 -5.62
N TYR A 518 -27.39 14.45 -6.56
CA TYR A 518 -27.21 15.57 -7.49
C TYR A 518 -27.38 15.11 -8.92
N TYR A 519 -28.49 15.50 -9.54
CA TYR A 519 -28.81 15.17 -10.92
C TYR A 519 -28.74 16.40 -11.83
N ARG A 520 -27.73 16.45 -12.71
CA ARG A 520 -27.57 17.53 -13.70
C ARG A 520 -28.15 17.21 -15.08
N GLY A 521 -28.70 16.02 -15.25
CA GLY A 521 -29.31 15.59 -16.51
C GLY A 521 -30.61 16.33 -16.83
N GLU A 522 -31.08 16.15 -18.07
CA GLU A 522 -32.32 16.77 -18.59
C GLU A 522 -33.52 15.83 -18.55
N GLY A 523 -33.29 14.55 -18.27
CA GLY A 523 -34.31 13.51 -18.28
C GLY A 523 -35.19 13.53 -17.04
N THR A 524 -35.53 12.33 -16.58
CA THR A 524 -36.34 12.13 -15.37
C THR A 524 -35.46 11.68 -14.21
N LEU A 525 -35.60 12.38 -13.07
CA LEU A 525 -35.17 11.88 -11.77
C LEU A 525 -36.38 11.28 -11.06
N THR A 526 -36.34 9.99 -10.74
CA THR A 526 -37.37 9.31 -9.94
C THR A 526 -36.78 8.83 -8.62
N ILE A 527 -37.40 9.18 -7.50
CA ILE A 527 -37.05 8.69 -6.17
C ILE A 527 -38.32 8.12 -5.57
N ARG A 528 -38.34 6.81 -5.32
CA ARG A 528 -39.51 6.15 -4.75
C ARG A 528 -39.16 5.20 -3.63
N ASP A 529 -40.09 5.07 -2.68
CA ASP A 529 -40.01 4.11 -1.58
C ASP A 529 -38.70 4.23 -0.77
N SER A 530 -38.11 5.43 -0.74
CA SER A 530 -36.73 5.68 -0.29
C SER A 530 -36.66 6.54 0.98
N VAL A 531 -35.47 6.61 1.59
CA VAL A 531 -35.20 7.49 2.75
C VAL A 531 -33.89 8.22 2.52
N LEU A 532 -33.90 9.55 2.53
CA LEU A 532 -32.69 10.36 2.52
C LEU A 532 -32.70 11.23 3.78
N ARG A 533 -31.68 11.11 4.64
CA ARG A 533 -31.67 11.79 5.95
C ARG A 533 -30.30 12.29 6.39
N ALA A 534 -30.31 13.19 7.36
CA ALA A 534 -29.13 13.72 8.05
C ALA A 534 -28.02 14.15 7.06
N PRO A 535 -28.29 15.11 6.16
CA PRO A 535 -27.26 15.64 5.27
C PRO A 535 -26.18 16.33 6.10
N LYS A 536 -24.96 16.44 5.56
CA LYS A 536 -23.86 17.17 6.22
C LYS A 536 -23.46 18.39 5.40
N ASP A 537 -22.83 19.35 6.08
CA ASP A 537 -22.03 20.41 5.46
C ASP A 537 -22.76 21.22 4.36
N GLU A 538 -23.99 21.62 4.66
CA GLU A 538 -24.89 22.40 3.79
C GLU A 538 -25.34 21.66 2.52
N GLY A 539 -25.23 20.33 2.50
CA GLY A 539 -25.72 19.51 1.41
C GLY A 539 -27.25 19.58 1.26
N HIS A 540 -27.72 19.47 0.02
CA HIS A 540 -29.15 19.24 -0.28
C HIS A 540 -29.43 17.75 -0.25
N LEU A 541 -30.59 17.33 0.27
CA LEU A 541 -31.00 15.93 0.14
C LEU A 541 -31.25 15.58 -1.33
N VAL A 542 -31.94 16.46 -2.06
CA VAL A 542 -32.19 16.31 -3.50
C VAL A 542 -31.84 17.61 -4.23
N LYS A 543 -30.87 17.58 -5.14
CA LYS A 543 -30.56 18.68 -6.05
C LYS A 543 -30.77 18.22 -7.50
N SER A 544 -31.74 18.81 -8.19
CA SER A 544 -32.19 18.33 -9.50
C SER A 544 -32.27 19.45 -10.54
N GLY A 545 -31.68 19.21 -11.70
CA GLY A 545 -31.84 20.01 -12.92
C GLY A 545 -32.68 19.31 -13.98
N ALA A 546 -33.41 18.25 -13.59
CA ALA A 546 -34.22 17.42 -14.47
C ALA A 546 -35.38 18.19 -15.10
N ALA A 547 -35.80 17.81 -16.32
CA ALA A 547 -37.08 18.27 -16.84
C ALA A 547 -38.26 17.74 -16.02
N ARG A 548 -38.11 16.58 -15.38
CA ARG A 548 -39.12 16.00 -14.49
C ARG A 548 -38.46 15.35 -13.28
N THR A 549 -38.82 15.79 -12.08
CA THR A 549 -38.42 15.19 -10.80
C THR A 549 -39.65 14.61 -10.13
N VAL A 550 -39.63 13.31 -9.84
CA VAL A 550 -40.73 12.57 -9.21
C VAL A 550 -40.23 11.98 -7.89
N ILE A 551 -40.88 12.35 -6.78
CA ILE A 551 -40.57 11.85 -5.44
C ILE A 551 -41.86 11.23 -4.88
N GLU A 552 -41.88 9.92 -4.66
CA GLU A 552 -43.10 9.21 -4.23
C GLU A 552 -42.83 8.28 -3.05
N ARG A 553 -43.74 8.22 -2.07
CA ARG A 553 -43.61 7.32 -0.89
C ARG A 553 -42.23 7.36 -0.23
N THR A 554 -41.63 8.55 -0.18
CA THR A 554 -40.23 8.75 0.23
C THR A 554 -40.18 9.64 1.47
N THR A 555 -39.21 9.39 2.35
CA THR A 555 -38.93 10.25 3.50
C THR A 555 -37.67 11.07 3.25
N LEU A 556 -37.79 12.40 3.31
CA LEU A 556 -36.68 13.34 3.28
C LEU A 556 -36.61 14.05 4.63
N ASP A 557 -35.59 13.75 5.44
CA ASP A 557 -35.50 14.22 6.83
C ASP A 557 -34.16 14.86 7.14
N GLU A 558 -34.14 16.19 7.24
CA GLU A 558 -32.91 16.95 7.54
C GLU A 558 -32.49 16.90 9.01
N ARG A 559 -33.34 16.38 9.92
CA ARG A 559 -33.01 16.33 11.35
C ARG A 559 -31.79 15.46 11.61
N GLY A 560 -30.99 15.86 12.60
CA GLY A 560 -29.73 15.20 12.93
C GLY A 560 -28.58 15.50 11.96
N GLY A 561 -28.81 16.29 10.91
CA GLY A 561 -27.80 16.77 9.98
C GLY A 561 -27.64 18.29 9.97
N PHE A 562 -26.82 18.76 9.03
CA PHE A 562 -26.54 20.16 8.69
C PHE A 562 -26.83 20.37 7.18
N GLY A 563 -28.11 20.47 6.83
CA GLY A 563 -28.60 20.62 5.46
C GLY A 563 -28.85 22.06 5.04
N SER A 564 -29.08 22.28 3.74
CA SER A 564 -29.37 23.62 3.19
C SER A 564 -30.78 23.79 2.62
N ARG A 565 -31.27 22.81 1.86
CA ARG A 565 -32.63 22.69 1.33
C ARG A 565 -32.91 21.20 1.24
N VAL A 566 -34.13 20.79 1.55
CA VAL A 566 -34.56 19.40 1.35
C VAL A 566 -34.55 19.09 -0.14
N VAL A 567 -35.17 19.96 -0.95
CA VAL A 567 -35.24 19.81 -2.41
C VAL A 567 -34.82 21.12 -3.08
N ASP A 568 -33.89 21.04 -4.03
CA ASP A 568 -33.47 22.15 -4.89
C ASP A 568 -33.66 21.76 -6.36
N ALA A 569 -34.81 22.11 -6.91
CA ALA A 569 -35.12 22.00 -8.35
C ALA A 569 -34.53 23.22 -9.07
N TYR A 570 -33.20 23.26 -9.15
CA TYR A 570 -32.45 24.50 -9.42
C TYR A 570 -32.65 25.09 -10.83
N ASN A 571 -33.24 24.33 -11.77
CA ASN A 571 -33.66 24.78 -13.10
C ASN A 571 -35.19 24.80 -13.30
N GLY A 572 -35.99 24.52 -12.26
CA GLY A 572 -37.44 24.35 -12.38
C GLY A 572 -37.84 22.98 -12.96
N GLY A 573 -38.74 22.98 -13.96
CA GLY A 573 -39.27 21.77 -14.60
C GLY A 573 -40.56 21.23 -13.97
N GLU A 574 -40.85 19.95 -14.16
CA GLU A 574 -42.00 19.31 -13.50
C GLU A 574 -41.54 18.67 -12.19
N LEU A 575 -41.84 19.31 -11.05
CA LEU A 575 -41.61 18.76 -9.71
C LEU A 575 -42.90 18.12 -9.19
N VAL A 576 -42.87 16.80 -8.98
CA VAL A 576 -43.99 16.03 -8.47
C VAL A 576 -43.56 15.31 -7.21
N ILE A 577 -44.18 15.64 -6.08
CA ILE A 577 -43.94 15.00 -4.78
C ILE A 577 -45.27 14.41 -4.30
N ARG A 578 -45.33 13.09 -4.12
CA ARG A 578 -46.55 12.39 -3.71
C ARG A 578 -46.37 11.46 -2.54
N ASP A 579 -47.35 11.40 -1.65
CA ASP A 579 -47.42 10.45 -0.53
C ASP A 579 -46.11 10.38 0.28
N SER A 580 -45.40 11.49 0.38
CA SER A 580 -44.03 11.57 0.91
C SER A 580 -43.99 12.40 2.18
N THR A 581 -42.98 12.13 3.02
CA THR A 581 -42.75 12.88 4.25
C THR A 581 -41.52 13.76 4.08
N ILE A 582 -41.68 15.07 4.24
CA ILE A 582 -40.59 16.04 4.20
C ILE A 582 -40.49 16.70 5.57
N ILE A 583 -39.31 16.64 6.18
CA ILE A 583 -39.02 17.27 7.47
C ILE A 583 -37.78 18.13 7.29
N ALA A 584 -37.99 19.43 7.23
CA ALA A 584 -36.91 20.40 7.18
C ALA A 584 -36.34 20.64 8.58
N ALA A 585 -35.11 21.14 8.64
CA ALA A 585 -34.51 21.64 9.87
C ALA A 585 -33.91 23.03 9.61
N GLN A 586 -34.45 24.08 10.25
CA GLN A 586 -33.91 25.44 10.12
C GLN A 586 -32.49 25.49 10.73
N GLN A 587 -31.47 25.66 9.89
CA GLN A 587 -30.06 25.87 10.26
C GLN A 587 -29.43 26.92 9.32
N ASP A 588 -28.09 27.09 9.30
CA ASP A 588 -27.37 28.19 8.61
C ASP A 588 -27.48 28.22 7.06
N GLY A 589 -28.25 27.30 6.47
CA GLY A 589 -28.49 27.20 5.04
C GLY A 589 -29.60 28.12 4.51
N ASN A 590 -30.34 27.64 3.52
CA ASN A 590 -31.47 28.39 2.98
C ASN A 590 -32.72 28.12 3.83
N ALA A 591 -33.54 29.14 4.04
CA ALA A 591 -34.67 29.04 4.94
C ALA A 591 -35.84 28.26 4.33
N GLU A 592 -35.92 28.20 3.00
CA GLU A 592 -36.97 27.49 2.26
C GLU A 592 -36.72 26.00 2.14
N VAL A 593 -37.80 25.22 2.25
CA VAL A 593 -37.76 23.75 2.14
C VAL A 593 -37.49 23.31 0.71
N ILE A 594 -38.18 23.94 -0.24
CA ILE A 594 -38.09 23.67 -1.67
C ILE A 594 -37.61 24.93 -2.39
N GLY A 595 -36.43 24.83 -3.00
CA GLY A 595 -35.91 25.82 -3.94
C GLY A 595 -36.32 25.48 -5.37
N TYR A 596 -36.76 26.49 -6.12
CA TYR A 596 -37.23 26.29 -7.50
C TYR A 596 -36.66 27.35 -8.44
N ASP A 597 -35.92 26.91 -9.45
CA ASP A 597 -35.37 27.76 -10.51
C ASP A 597 -34.38 28.86 -10.04
N TYR A 598 -33.65 28.63 -8.94
CA TYR A 598 -32.68 29.62 -8.45
C TYR A 598 -31.45 29.79 -9.33
N GLU A 599 -31.01 28.73 -10.02
CA GLU A 599 -29.84 28.80 -10.88
C GLU A 599 -30.23 29.13 -12.33
N ALA A 600 -31.44 28.77 -12.77
CA ALA A 600 -32.02 29.12 -14.07
C ALA A 600 -31.05 28.91 -15.23
N ARG A 601 -30.25 27.83 -15.20
CA ARG A 601 -29.23 27.56 -16.22
C ARG A 601 -29.85 27.07 -17.52
N ARG A 602 -31.10 26.60 -17.45
CA ARG A 602 -31.87 26.04 -18.55
C ARG A 602 -33.36 26.31 -18.30
N GLU A 603 -34.07 26.62 -19.37
CA GLU A 603 -35.52 26.73 -19.39
C GLU A 603 -36.14 25.40 -19.84
N HIS A 604 -37.20 24.98 -19.14
CA HIS A 604 -37.98 23.78 -19.49
C HIS A 604 -39.30 24.16 -20.17
N ALA A 605 -39.77 23.33 -21.09
CA ALA A 605 -41.01 23.57 -21.84
C ALA A 605 -42.27 23.60 -20.95
N ARG A 606 -42.20 22.95 -19.79
CA ARG A 606 -43.27 22.93 -18.79
C ARG A 606 -42.66 23.16 -17.41
N ASN A 607 -43.30 24.05 -16.66
CA ASN A 607 -43.01 24.29 -15.25
C ASN A 607 -44.28 23.94 -14.47
N ARG A 608 -44.17 22.95 -13.58
CA ARG A 608 -45.29 22.48 -12.78
C ARG A 608 -44.80 21.98 -11.44
N ILE A 609 -45.53 22.31 -10.38
CA ILE A 609 -45.27 21.83 -9.04
C ILE A 609 -46.53 21.15 -8.54
N GLU A 610 -46.43 19.87 -8.23
CA GLU A 610 -47.51 19.08 -7.62
C GLU A 610 -47.01 18.49 -6.30
N LEU A 611 -47.62 18.90 -5.19
CA LEU A 611 -47.37 18.36 -3.85
C LEU A 611 -48.68 17.73 -3.34
N SER A 612 -48.84 16.42 -3.46
CA SER A 612 -50.11 15.74 -3.17
C SER A 612 -49.96 14.55 -2.21
N GLY A 613 -50.83 14.45 -1.22
CA GLY A 613 -50.68 13.44 -0.16
C GLY A 613 -49.41 13.62 0.69
N GLY A 614 -49.28 12.82 1.76
CA GLY A 614 -48.15 12.90 2.67
C GLY A 614 -48.13 14.16 3.55
N ARG A 615 -46.97 14.45 4.16
CA ARG A 615 -46.78 15.50 5.18
C ARG A 615 -45.48 16.27 4.98
N ILE A 616 -45.55 17.59 5.10
CA ILE A 616 -44.41 18.51 5.04
C ILE A 616 -44.33 19.34 6.31
N ASP A 617 -43.22 19.24 7.04
CA ASP A 617 -42.88 20.12 8.17
C ASP A 617 -41.76 21.07 7.74
N CYS A 618 -42.07 22.36 7.66
CA CYS A 618 -41.11 23.38 7.21
C CYS A 618 -40.23 23.94 8.34
N ALA A 619 -40.42 23.48 9.58
CA ALA A 619 -39.69 23.96 10.75
C ALA A 619 -39.72 25.50 10.92
N GLY A 620 -40.78 26.17 10.48
CA GLY A 620 -40.92 27.63 10.51
C GLY A 620 -40.41 28.35 9.26
N GLY A 621 -39.97 27.64 8.21
CA GLY A 621 -39.50 28.19 6.94
C GLY A 621 -40.57 28.36 5.88
N PRO A 622 -40.28 29.08 4.78
CA PRO A 622 -41.11 29.05 3.58
C PRO A 622 -41.16 27.64 3.00
N LEU A 623 -42.34 27.17 2.60
CA LEU A 623 -42.46 25.87 1.92
C LEU A 623 -41.71 25.87 0.58
N LEU A 624 -41.90 26.91 -0.21
CA LEU A 624 -41.46 26.99 -1.59
C LEU A 624 -41.03 28.42 -1.90
N ALA A 625 -39.84 28.58 -2.48
CA ALA A 625 -39.37 29.85 -3.01
C ALA A 625 -38.55 29.65 -4.28
N GLY A 626 -38.56 30.65 -5.16
CA GLY A 626 -37.98 30.50 -6.49
C GLY A 626 -37.92 31.80 -7.29
N ARG A 627 -37.52 31.69 -8.56
CA ARG A 627 -37.39 32.82 -9.50
C ARG A 627 -38.42 32.72 -10.64
N ASN A 628 -38.05 33.20 -11.83
CA ASN A 628 -38.94 33.46 -12.96
C ASN A 628 -39.82 32.26 -13.34
N SER A 629 -39.28 31.03 -13.36
CA SER A 629 -40.09 29.86 -13.71
C SER A 629 -41.16 29.51 -12.69
N LEU A 630 -41.03 29.98 -11.44
CA LEU A 630 -42.04 29.77 -10.40
C LEU A 630 -43.30 30.61 -10.67
N GLU A 631 -43.15 31.85 -11.15
CA GLU A 631 -44.29 32.72 -11.48
C GLU A 631 -45.14 32.16 -12.62
N ALA A 632 -44.52 31.41 -13.53
CA ALA A 632 -45.18 30.78 -14.68
C ALA A 632 -45.60 29.32 -14.42
N ALA A 633 -45.30 28.76 -13.24
CA ALA A 633 -45.58 27.36 -12.94
C ALA A 633 -47.07 27.12 -12.67
N ASP A 634 -47.57 25.98 -13.13
CA ASP A 634 -48.83 25.41 -12.64
C ASP A 634 -48.58 24.79 -11.25
N ILE A 635 -49.19 25.33 -10.20
CA ILE A 635 -48.92 24.94 -8.80
C ILE A 635 -50.15 24.32 -8.16
N ASP A 636 -50.01 23.08 -7.71
CA ASP A 636 -51.02 22.31 -7.00
C ASP A 636 -50.44 21.76 -5.69
N ILE A 637 -51.03 22.13 -4.55
CA ILE A 637 -50.52 21.79 -3.21
C ILE A 637 -51.69 21.28 -2.35
N GLU A 638 -51.81 19.97 -2.27
CA GLU A 638 -52.80 19.23 -1.50
C GLU A 638 -52.19 18.47 -0.29
N ALA A 639 -50.86 18.45 -0.15
CA ALA A 639 -50.16 17.81 0.96
C ALA A 639 -50.46 18.46 2.32
N GLU A 640 -50.43 17.65 3.40
CA GLU A 640 -50.52 18.17 4.77
C GLU A 640 -49.27 19.00 5.10
N ARG A 641 -49.47 20.17 5.70
CA ARG A 641 -48.40 21.13 5.98
C ARG A 641 -48.40 21.52 7.44
N GLU A 642 -47.23 21.52 8.06
CA GLU A 642 -47.01 21.97 9.42
C GLU A 642 -45.85 22.96 9.46
N ASN A 643 -45.97 23.99 10.30
CA ASN A 643 -44.93 25.00 10.53
C ASN A 643 -44.40 25.66 9.24
N CYS A 644 -45.20 25.76 8.18
CA CYS A 644 -44.83 26.39 6.92
C CYS A 644 -45.29 27.85 6.85
N ARG A 645 -44.38 28.74 6.41
CA ARG A 645 -44.68 30.13 6.04
C ARG A 645 -45.12 30.25 4.60
#